data_AF-A0A5S4EZ75-F1
#
_entry.id   AF-A0A5S4EZ75-F1
#
_cell.length_a   1.000
_cell.length_b   1.000
_cell.length_c   1.000
_cell.angle_alpha   90.00
_cell.angle_beta   90.00
_cell.angle_gamma   90.00
#
_symmetry.space_group_name_H-M   'P 1'
#
loop_
_entity.id
_entity.type
_entity.pdbx_description
1 polymer ?
#
loop_
_entity_poly.entity_id
_entity_poly.type
_entity_poly.pdbx_seq_one_letter_code
_entity_poly.pdbx_strand_id
1 'polypeptide(L)'
;MGFPDDVLSQLARRFDVLLPHLNERQRRLLLGQEARLLGHGGVRAVATVAGASETTVRAGVFELEAGDEPLDDGRVRHAGGGRKPIEEIDPDLIPALMALVEPDERGEPMSPLRWTTKSLRHLADELTQRGHRVSPPTVGRLLREAGFSLQGNAKTLEGKQHPDRDAQFRYINEQVKQHQAEGEPVISVDTKKREQLGRLPNPGREWRPKGDPIKVEDHSFFFTGPDVAQAIPYGIYDISANTGWVNVGIDHDTSTFAVASIRRWWQARGSLDYPNASQLLITADAGGSNSYRYRVWKAELAALAAETGLAITVCHFPPGTSKWNKIEHRLFSHVTMNWRGRPLTSHDVVVNTIASTRTRTGLRVEAELDTTSYPLGVTVSKARFAELPIHAHPTHSSWNYTIRPDQATIADQPGVVSADRAQVRAAALRALADPRLTGMTEAELGDLSRRLAPAQAARAEQRMFHQRGGGRRRAKGAGSQRLLCDADRVLITVVYLRQICSQKVLSDMLEVSDFTIGYWIAETRKLLTENQITIPATTLRFTTPAQLHVFLDNDDVPAQRPRISETLSHPALTGMSREELHQMIERLTPLQAARLERLRYERRGGERLPGARGGIFQQKITDAERILATILYQRKVCTRQALSELFEVSPRTIGNTLIDARPLLENDGYNPAPATIRYRNAAALLASISPC
;
A
#
# COMPACT_ATOMS: atom_id res chain seq x y z
N MET A 1 -36.03 80.46 35.75
CA MET A 1 -35.19 81.36 34.94
C MET A 1 -34.74 80.57 33.72
N GLY A 2 -34.96 81.07 32.51
CA GLY A 2 -34.45 80.45 31.29
C GLY A 2 -32.96 80.76 31.11
N PHE A 3 -32.21 79.83 30.53
CA PHE A 3 -30.84 80.11 30.07
C PHE A 3 -30.90 81.09 28.88
N PRO A 4 -29.92 81.98 28.71
CA PRO A 4 -29.93 82.92 27.59
C PRO A 4 -29.81 82.18 26.25
N ASP A 5 -30.50 82.71 25.23
CA ASP A 5 -30.71 82.04 23.93
C ASP A 5 -29.40 81.76 23.18
N ASP A 6 -28.36 82.56 23.42
CA ASP A 6 -27.02 82.36 22.87
C ASP A 6 -26.37 81.06 23.37
N VAL A 7 -26.52 80.74 24.65
CA VAL A 7 -26.01 79.51 25.27
C VAL A 7 -26.73 78.28 24.72
N LEU A 8 -28.07 78.35 24.61
CA LEU A 8 -28.87 77.26 24.05
C LEU A 8 -28.57 77.04 22.56
N SER A 9 -28.35 78.11 21.80
CA SER A 9 -27.97 78.04 20.39
C SER A 9 -26.59 77.43 20.17
N GLN A 10 -25.63 77.71 21.05
CA GLN A 10 -24.31 77.09 21.01
C GLN A 10 -24.37 75.59 21.31
N LEU A 11 -25.19 75.18 22.28
CA LEU A 11 -25.40 73.76 22.61
C LEU A 11 -26.02 73.00 21.43
N ALA A 12 -27.02 73.58 20.77
CA ALA A 12 -27.66 72.98 19.60
C ALA A 12 -26.63 72.69 18.50
N ARG A 13 -25.79 73.68 18.16
CA ARG A 13 -24.74 73.52 17.14
C ARG A 13 -23.73 72.42 17.49
N ARG A 14 -23.33 72.30 18.76
CA ARG A 14 -22.41 71.23 19.19
C ARG A 14 -23.06 69.86 19.08
N PHE A 15 -24.32 69.73 19.47
CA PHE A 15 -25.04 68.46 19.44
C PHE A 15 -25.31 67.97 18.01
N ASP A 16 -25.68 68.88 17.10
CA ASP A 16 -25.90 68.54 15.68
C ASP A 16 -24.64 67.94 15.03
N VAL A 17 -23.47 68.45 15.40
CA VAL A 17 -22.19 67.99 14.86
C VAL A 17 -21.70 66.71 15.55
N LEU A 18 -21.72 66.66 16.89
CA LEU A 18 -21.05 65.59 17.63
C LEU A 18 -21.90 64.34 17.82
N LEU A 19 -23.20 64.48 18.11
CA LEU A 19 -24.03 63.32 18.47
C LEU A 19 -24.03 62.23 17.39
N PRO A 20 -24.12 62.51 16.07
CA PRO A 20 -24.12 61.47 15.04
C PRO A 20 -22.91 60.53 15.09
N HIS A 21 -21.75 61.00 15.56
CA HIS A 21 -20.50 60.26 15.58
C HIS A 21 -20.24 59.48 16.89
N LEU A 22 -21.09 59.64 17.90
CA LEU A 22 -20.92 59.06 19.22
C LEU A 22 -21.84 57.85 19.43
N ASN A 23 -21.34 56.83 20.13
CA ASN A 23 -22.15 55.70 20.59
C ASN A 23 -23.10 56.11 21.75
N GLU A 24 -24.03 55.23 22.12
CA GLU A 24 -25.08 55.51 23.11
C GLU A 24 -24.53 56.03 24.45
N ARG A 25 -23.44 55.44 24.96
CA ARG A 25 -22.80 55.85 26.22
C ARG A 25 -22.08 57.18 26.06
N GLN A 26 -21.30 57.35 25.00
CA GLN A 26 -20.57 58.58 24.71
C GLN A 26 -21.51 59.80 24.58
N ARG A 27 -22.65 59.62 23.90
CA ARG A 27 -23.71 60.65 23.83
C ARG A 27 -24.19 61.01 25.22
N ARG A 28 -24.51 60.02 26.05
CA ARG A 28 -25.02 60.22 27.41
C ARG A 28 -24.04 61.01 28.30
N LEU A 29 -22.75 60.67 28.24
CA LEU A 29 -21.71 61.37 28.99
C LEU A 29 -21.53 62.81 28.51
N LEU A 30 -21.52 63.05 27.20
CA LEU A 30 -21.44 64.41 26.64
C LEU A 30 -22.61 65.28 27.12
N LEU A 31 -23.84 64.76 27.04
CA LEU A 31 -25.03 65.47 27.51
C LEU A 31 -24.99 65.73 29.02
N GLY A 32 -24.53 64.75 29.80
CA GLY A 32 -24.35 64.90 31.24
C GLY A 32 -23.36 66.01 31.59
N GLN A 33 -22.25 66.10 30.85
CA GLN A 33 -21.23 67.13 31.10
C GLN A 33 -21.75 68.54 30.80
N GLU A 34 -22.46 68.73 29.69
CA GLU A 34 -23.06 70.03 29.36
C GLU A 34 -24.14 70.42 30.39
N ALA A 35 -24.90 69.44 30.90
CA ALA A 35 -25.87 69.68 31.97
C ALA A 35 -25.21 70.10 33.29
N ARG A 36 -24.03 69.55 33.63
CA ARG A 36 -23.23 69.96 34.79
C ARG A 36 -22.73 71.40 34.68
N LEU A 37 -22.26 71.78 33.50
CA LEU A 37 -21.74 73.14 33.24
C LEU A 37 -22.83 74.22 33.39
N LEU A 38 -24.07 73.90 33.03
CA LEU A 38 -25.21 74.80 33.16
C LEU A 38 -25.79 74.88 34.59
N GLY A 39 -25.47 73.93 35.47
CA GLY A 39 -25.97 73.91 36.85
C GLY A 39 -27.49 73.73 36.95
N HIS A 40 -28.14 74.52 37.81
CA HIS A 40 -29.56 74.33 38.12
C HIS A 40 -30.46 74.55 36.90
N GLY A 41 -31.22 73.51 36.51
CA GLY A 41 -32.05 73.49 35.30
C GLY A 41 -31.34 72.98 34.04
N GLY A 42 -30.03 72.71 34.09
CA GLY A 42 -29.22 72.27 32.95
C GLY A 42 -29.70 70.96 32.33
N VAL A 43 -30.14 69.99 33.14
CA VAL A 43 -30.68 68.70 32.65
C VAL A 43 -31.86 68.90 31.68
N ARG A 44 -32.81 69.76 32.05
CA ARG A 44 -34.00 70.04 31.24
C ARG A 44 -33.66 70.81 29.97
N ALA A 45 -32.76 71.78 30.07
CA ALA A 45 -32.28 72.55 28.93
C ALA A 45 -31.56 71.66 27.91
N VAL A 46 -30.60 70.85 28.37
CA VAL A 46 -29.84 69.93 27.51
C VAL A 46 -30.74 68.86 26.89
N ALA A 47 -31.67 68.27 27.66
CA ALA A 47 -32.62 67.29 27.14
C ALA A 47 -33.47 67.87 26.01
N THR A 48 -33.96 69.10 26.18
CA THR A 48 -34.77 69.80 25.17
C THR A 48 -33.97 70.07 23.90
N VAL A 49 -32.75 70.60 24.03
CA VAL A 49 -31.90 70.95 22.88
C VAL A 49 -31.39 69.71 22.15
N ALA A 50 -31.06 68.63 22.86
CA ALA A 50 -30.54 67.39 22.27
C ALA A 50 -31.62 66.44 21.74
N GLY A 51 -32.91 66.74 21.97
CA GLY A 51 -34.01 65.82 21.68
C GLY A 51 -33.92 64.49 22.45
N ALA A 52 -33.38 64.53 23.67
CA ALA A 52 -33.16 63.36 24.52
C ALA A 52 -34.07 63.39 25.76
N SER A 53 -34.27 62.24 26.40
CA SER A 53 -34.99 62.20 27.68
C SER A 53 -34.18 62.86 28.80
N GLU A 54 -34.83 63.63 29.67
CA GLU A 54 -34.21 64.13 30.91
C GLU A 54 -33.61 63.01 31.76
N THR A 55 -34.19 61.80 31.73
CA THR A 55 -33.64 60.63 32.43
C THR A 55 -32.27 60.23 31.89
N THR A 56 -32.07 60.31 30.57
CA THR A 56 -30.80 59.98 29.92
C THR A 56 -29.73 61.00 30.28
N VAL A 57 -30.07 62.29 30.24
CA VAL A 57 -29.14 63.37 30.61
C VAL A 57 -28.78 63.27 32.10
N ARG A 58 -29.76 63.03 32.96
CA ARG A 58 -29.55 62.86 34.41
C ARG A 58 -28.69 61.62 34.73
N ALA A 59 -28.90 60.52 34.01
CA ALA A 59 -28.05 59.34 34.13
C ALA A 59 -26.60 59.64 33.75
N GLY A 60 -26.37 60.45 32.70
CA GLY A 60 -25.03 60.92 32.33
C GLY A 60 -24.38 61.81 33.40
N VAL A 61 -25.15 62.69 34.05
CA VAL A 61 -24.67 63.49 35.19
C VAL A 61 -24.21 62.59 36.34
N PHE A 62 -25.06 61.63 36.75
CA PHE A 62 -24.71 60.71 37.83
C PHE A 62 -23.51 59.83 37.49
N GLU A 63 -23.40 59.34 36.25
CA GLU A 63 -22.25 58.53 35.78
C GLU A 63 -20.94 59.34 35.84
N LEU A 64 -20.98 60.64 35.51
CA LEU A 64 -19.82 61.54 35.61
C LEU A 64 -19.50 61.99 37.05
N GLU A 65 -20.48 62.00 37.95
CA GLU A 65 -20.30 62.30 39.37
C GLU A 65 -19.78 61.11 40.16
N ALA A 66 -20.16 59.88 39.76
CA ALA A 66 -19.66 58.64 40.34
C ALA A 66 -18.14 58.46 40.12
N GLY A 67 -17.58 59.10 39.09
CA GLY A 67 -16.14 59.08 38.81
C GLY A 67 -15.66 57.73 38.26
N ASP A 68 -16.55 56.96 37.64
CA ASP A 68 -16.23 55.63 37.11
C ASP A 68 -15.15 55.70 36.01
N GLU A 69 -14.20 54.77 36.04
CA GLU A 69 -13.17 54.66 35.02
C GLU A 69 -13.77 54.39 33.61
N PRO A 70 -13.09 54.81 32.53
CA PRO A 70 -13.52 54.49 31.17
C PRO A 70 -13.66 52.96 30.99
N LEU A 71 -14.80 52.50 30.45
CA LEU A 71 -14.96 51.10 30.05
C LEU A 71 -13.90 50.71 29.00
N ASP A 72 -13.51 49.42 29.02
CA ASP A 72 -12.61 48.83 28.03
C ASP A 72 -13.00 49.20 26.59
N ASP A 73 -12.00 49.35 25.72
CA ASP A 73 -12.17 49.83 24.36
C ASP A 73 -13.25 49.04 23.58
N GLY A 74 -14.22 49.75 23.01
CA GLY A 74 -15.36 49.18 22.29
C GLY A 74 -16.57 48.72 23.13
N ARG A 75 -16.54 48.77 24.48
CA ARG A 75 -17.70 48.43 25.32
C ARG A 75 -18.63 49.62 25.60
N VAL A 76 -19.92 49.43 25.30
CA VAL A 76 -20.99 50.42 25.55
C VAL A 76 -21.72 50.16 26.89
N ARG A 77 -21.67 48.93 27.41
CA ARG A 77 -22.37 48.50 28.63
C ARG A 77 -21.42 47.79 29.59
N HIS A 78 -21.71 47.85 30.89
CA HIS A 78 -21.00 47.08 31.91
C HIS A 78 -21.15 45.57 31.70
N ALA A 79 -20.21 44.81 32.26
CA ALA A 79 -20.31 43.35 32.32
C ALA A 79 -21.66 42.94 32.94
N GLY A 80 -22.40 42.07 32.27
CA GLY A 80 -23.77 41.67 32.67
C GLY A 80 -24.91 42.50 32.07
N GLY A 81 -24.64 43.61 31.37
CA GLY A 81 -25.65 44.48 30.74
C GLY A 81 -26.26 43.98 29.42
N GLY A 82 -26.16 42.67 29.15
CA GLY A 82 -26.59 42.03 27.90
C GLY A 82 -27.88 41.22 28.05
N ARG A 83 -28.42 40.72 26.93
CA ARG A 83 -29.50 39.74 26.96
C ARG A 83 -29.01 38.49 27.69
N LYS A 84 -29.76 38.03 28.70
CA LYS A 84 -29.43 36.82 29.45
C LYS A 84 -29.29 35.61 28.50
N PRO A 85 -28.30 34.72 28.72
CA PRO A 85 -28.19 33.46 28.01
C PRO A 85 -29.49 32.66 28.05
N ILE A 86 -29.79 31.89 27.01
CA ILE A 86 -31.08 31.20 26.91
C ILE A 86 -31.22 30.10 27.96
N GLU A 87 -30.11 29.50 28.38
CA GLU A 87 -30.01 28.54 29.48
C GLU A 87 -30.36 29.13 30.86
N GLU A 88 -30.28 30.46 31.03
CA GLU A 88 -30.77 31.12 32.26
C GLU A 88 -32.27 31.40 32.21
N ILE A 89 -32.84 31.47 31.00
CA ILE A 89 -34.26 31.76 30.77
C ILE A 89 -35.07 30.45 30.71
N ASP A 90 -34.46 29.38 30.21
CA ASP A 90 -35.03 28.05 30.00
C ASP A 90 -34.11 27.00 30.67
N PRO A 91 -34.31 26.75 31.98
CA PRO A 91 -33.48 25.82 32.74
C PRO A 91 -33.55 24.37 32.25
N ASP A 92 -34.66 24.01 31.60
CA ASP A 92 -34.95 22.65 31.13
C ASP A 92 -34.35 22.36 29.74
N LEU A 93 -33.85 23.38 29.05
CA LEU A 93 -33.21 23.25 27.74
C LEU A 93 -32.02 22.29 27.73
N ILE A 94 -31.13 22.38 28.74
CA ILE A 94 -29.93 21.53 28.80
C ILE A 94 -30.33 20.07 29.06
N PRO A 95 -31.18 19.75 30.06
CA PRO A 95 -31.74 18.40 30.23
C PRO A 95 -32.40 17.84 28.96
N ALA A 96 -33.24 18.65 28.29
CA ALA A 96 -33.91 18.24 27.05
C ALA A 96 -32.93 17.96 25.91
N LEU A 97 -31.86 18.76 25.79
CA LEU A 97 -30.78 18.53 24.83
C LEU A 97 -30.01 17.25 25.15
N MET A 98 -29.71 16.96 26.42
CA MET A 98 -29.01 15.73 26.81
C MET A 98 -29.86 14.49 26.53
N ALA A 99 -31.16 14.53 26.80
CA ALA A 99 -32.09 13.43 26.47
C ALA A 99 -32.20 13.15 24.96
N LEU A 100 -31.87 14.13 24.09
CA LEU A 100 -31.81 13.91 22.63
C LEU A 100 -30.49 13.28 22.17
N VAL A 101 -29.46 13.37 22.98
CA VAL A 101 -28.11 12.87 22.72
C VAL A 101 -27.86 11.53 23.43
N GLU A 102 -28.61 11.25 24.50
CA GLU A 102 -28.64 10.01 25.26
C GLU A 102 -29.97 9.27 25.00
N PRO A 103 -30.05 8.32 24.04
CA PRO A 103 -31.21 7.44 24.00
C PRO A 103 -31.17 6.49 25.20
N ASP A 104 -32.26 6.49 25.98
CA ASP A 104 -32.48 5.69 27.18
C ASP A 104 -32.06 4.21 27.04
N GLU A 105 -31.02 3.80 27.76
CA GLU A 105 -30.97 2.49 28.40
C GLU A 105 -30.70 2.66 29.90
N ARG A 106 -31.57 2.03 30.67
CA ARG A 106 -31.70 2.09 32.11
C ARG A 106 -30.38 1.81 32.83
N GLY A 107 -30.04 2.73 33.74
CA GLY A 107 -29.35 2.40 34.99
C GLY A 107 -27.83 2.30 34.89
N GLU A 108 -27.15 3.45 34.80
CA GLU A 108 -25.99 3.79 35.64
C GLU A 108 -25.52 5.22 35.34
N PRO A 109 -25.30 6.10 36.34
CA PRO A 109 -24.94 7.52 36.11
C PRO A 109 -23.55 7.78 35.50
N MET A 110 -22.77 6.74 35.19
CA MET A 110 -21.32 6.82 34.90
C MET A 110 -20.88 6.05 33.64
N SER A 111 -21.69 5.99 32.58
CA SER A 111 -21.25 5.36 31.33
C SER A 111 -20.50 6.34 30.40
N PRO A 112 -19.29 6.02 29.86
CA PRO A 112 -18.41 6.98 29.18
C PRO A 112 -18.65 7.16 27.66
N LEU A 113 -19.72 6.59 27.10
CA LEU A 113 -19.97 6.61 25.65
C LEU A 113 -21.29 7.31 25.32
N ARG A 114 -21.23 8.64 25.22
CA ARG A 114 -22.33 9.51 24.77
C ARG A 114 -22.10 9.91 23.30
N TRP A 115 -22.97 9.53 22.37
CA TRP A 115 -22.84 9.90 20.96
C TRP A 115 -24.20 10.07 20.28
N THR A 116 -24.29 11.02 19.34
CA THR A 116 -25.48 11.25 18.51
C THR A 116 -25.10 11.38 17.03
N THR A 117 -25.92 10.82 16.14
CA THR A 117 -25.78 10.98 14.68
C THR A 117 -26.60 12.15 14.13
N LYS A 118 -27.37 12.83 15.00
CA LYS A 118 -28.25 13.95 14.61
C LYS A 118 -27.41 15.21 14.37
N SER A 119 -27.72 15.93 13.28
CA SER A 119 -27.09 17.22 13.00
C SER A 119 -27.55 18.31 13.97
N LEU A 120 -26.75 19.36 14.17
CA LEU A 120 -27.12 20.52 15.00
C LEU A 120 -28.46 21.16 14.60
N ARG A 121 -28.80 21.13 13.31
CA ARG A 121 -30.09 21.63 12.81
C ARG A 121 -31.24 20.75 13.28
N HIS A 122 -31.07 19.44 13.16
CA HIS A 122 -32.08 18.48 13.58
C HIS A 122 -32.31 18.50 15.10
N LEU A 123 -31.25 18.64 15.90
CA LEU A 123 -31.36 18.81 17.34
C LEU A 123 -32.07 20.12 17.71
N ALA A 124 -31.77 21.22 17.01
CA ALA A 124 -32.46 22.50 17.23
C ALA A 124 -33.94 22.44 16.84
N ASP A 125 -34.28 21.79 15.73
CA ASP A 125 -35.67 21.60 15.28
C ASP A 125 -36.46 20.76 16.29
N GLU A 126 -35.87 19.68 16.80
CA GLU A 126 -36.51 18.80 17.78
C GLU A 126 -36.67 19.46 19.15
N LEU A 127 -35.68 20.23 19.61
CA LEU A 127 -35.81 21.06 20.82
C LEU A 127 -36.89 22.12 20.67
N THR A 128 -36.94 22.76 19.51
CA THR A 128 -37.97 23.76 19.19
C THR A 128 -39.37 23.15 19.18
N GLN A 129 -39.51 21.91 18.68
CA GLN A 129 -40.78 21.15 18.75
C GLN A 129 -41.16 20.77 20.19
N ARG A 130 -40.19 20.53 21.07
CA ARG A 130 -40.40 20.23 22.50
C ARG A 130 -40.62 21.48 23.37
N GLY A 131 -40.68 22.67 22.76
CA GLY A 131 -40.97 23.94 23.45
C GLY A 131 -39.74 24.81 23.72
N HIS A 132 -38.53 24.31 23.48
CA HIS A 132 -37.28 25.03 23.71
C HIS A 132 -36.78 25.70 22.43
N ARG A 133 -37.16 26.96 22.19
CA ARG A 133 -36.80 27.67 20.94
C ARG A 133 -35.31 28.01 20.89
N VAL A 134 -34.52 27.20 20.18
CA VAL A 134 -33.07 27.39 20.05
C VAL A 134 -32.59 27.34 18.61
N SER A 135 -31.47 28.01 18.35
CA SER A 135 -30.81 28.00 17.04
C SER A 135 -29.73 26.91 16.95
N PRO A 136 -29.39 26.38 15.76
CA PRO A 136 -28.33 25.40 15.60
C PRO A 136 -26.95 25.84 16.14
N PRO A 137 -26.52 27.12 16.02
CA PRO A 137 -25.31 27.61 16.68
C PRO A 137 -25.36 27.54 18.21
N THR A 138 -26.51 27.83 18.81
CA THR A 138 -26.72 27.73 20.26
C THR A 138 -26.57 26.29 20.74
N VAL A 139 -27.18 25.33 20.03
CA VAL A 139 -27.02 23.89 20.29
C VAL A 139 -25.56 23.48 20.18
N GLY A 140 -24.84 23.95 19.15
CA GLY A 140 -23.42 23.67 18.96
C GLY A 140 -22.51 24.21 20.07
N ARG A 141 -22.87 25.34 20.69
CA ARG A 141 -22.18 25.89 21.87
C ARG A 141 -22.46 25.03 23.11
N LEU A 142 -23.73 24.75 23.40
CA LEU A 142 -24.14 23.96 24.57
C LEU A 142 -23.55 22.55 24.56
N LEU A 143 -23.46 21.91 23.40
CA LEU A 143 -22.79 20.62 23.24
C LEU A 143 -21.29 20.70 23.58
N ARG A 144 -20.57 21.75 23.15
CA ARG A 144 -19.15 21.92 23.49
C ARG A 144 -18.92 22.17 24.97
N GLU A 145 -19.77 23.00 25.59
CA GLU A 145 -19.73 23.26 27.03
C GLU A 145 -20.00 21.98 27.83
N ALA A 146 -20.85 21.09 27.32
CA ALA A 146 -21.09 19.76 27.88
C ALA A 146 -20.04 18.70 27.50
N GLY A 147 -18.92 19.08 26.89
CA GLY A 147 -17.80 18.19 26.57
C GLY A 147 -17.94 17.38 25.27
N PHE A 148 -18.99 17.61 24.49
CA PHE A 148 -19.16 16.96 23.18
C PHE A 148 -18.32 17.66 22.11
N SER A 149 -17.75 16.86 21.22
CA SER A 149 -17.02 17.34 20.05
C SER A 149 -17.35 16.48 18.83
N LEU A 150 -17.15 17.03 17.63
CA LEU A 150 -17.32 16.29 16.39
C LEU A 150 -16.22 15.23 16.29
N GLN A 151 -16.57 13.99 16.61
CA GLN A 151 -15.68 12.84 16.47
C GLN A 151 -16.01 12.12 15.16
N GLY A 152 -15.00 11.91 14.31
CA GLY A 152 -15.09 10.95 13.20
C GLY A 152 -14.72 9.55 13.68
N ASN A 153 -15.04 8.52 12.90
CA ASN A 153 -14.50 7.18 13.14
C ASN A 153 -12.97 7.24 13.09
N ALA A 154 -12.32 7.19 14.25
CA ALA A 154 -10.89 6.98 14.33
C ALA A 154 -10.62 5.50 14.07
N LYS A 155 -9.94 5.19 12.95
CA LYS A 155 -9.41 3.85 12.70
C LYS A 155 -8.23 3.62 13.65
N THR A 156 -8.50 3.36 14.91
CA THR A 156 -7.50 3.18 16.00
C THR A 156 -7.10 1.73 16.24
N LEU A 157 -7.69 0.77 15.51
CA LEU A 157 -7.20 -0.62 15.44
C LEU A 157 -5.98 -0.75 14.51
N GLU A 158 -5.07 0.22 14.54
CA GLU A 158 -3.71 0.06 14.00
C GLU A 158 -2.90 -0.69 15.07
N GLY A 159 -2.20 -1.75 14.65
CA GLY A 159 -1.41 -2.60 15.55
C GLY A 159 -0.44 -1.81 16.43
N LYS A 160 -0.03 -2.43 17.57
CA LYS A 160 0.87 -1.89 18.60
C LYS A 160 1.77 -0.76 18.08
N GLN A 161 1.71 0.42 18.72
CA GLN A 161 2.60 1.56 18.45
C GLN A 161 4.02 1.06 18.18
N HIS A 162 4.49 1.21 16.94
CA HIS A 162 5.85 0.83 16.60
C HIS A 162 6.79 1.77 17.38
N PRO A 163 7.74 1.26 18.19
CA PRO A 163 8.63 2.08 19.02
C PRO A 163 9.34 3.17 18.22
N ASP A 164 9.63 2.88 16.95
CA ASP A 164 10.42 3.77 16.09
C ASP A 164 9.60 4.73 15.23
N ARG A 165 8.28 4.80 15.43
CA ARG A 165 7.38 5.63 14.61
C ARG A 165 7.79 7.10 14.61
N ASP A 166 8.04 7.66 15.77
CA ASP A 166 8.32 9.09 15.92
C ASP A 166 9.73 9.47 15.43
N ALA A 167 10.68 8.53 15.51
CA ALA A 167 12.02 8.70 14.92
C ALA A 167 11.94 8.74 13.39
N GLN A 168 11.14 7.86 12.78
CA GLN A 168 10.93 7.84 11.34
C GLN A 168 10.22 9.10 10.84
N PHE A 169 9.21 9.61 11.57
CA PHE A 169 8.55 10.88 11.19
C PHE A 169 9.50 12.08 11.25
N ARG A 170 10.37 12.15 12.27
CA ARG A 170 11.40 13.20 12.36
C ARG A 170 12.37 13.10 11.19
N TYR A 171 12.84 11.90 10.88
CA TYR A 171 13.73 11.65 9.77
C TYR A 171 13.15 12.09 8.42
N ILE A 172 11.90 11.69 8.12
CA ILE A 172 11.19 12.11 6.91
C ILE A 172 11.11 13.65 6.84
N ASN A 173 10.74 14.29 7.94
CA ASN A 173 10.61 15.75 7.98
C ASN A 173 11.95 16.47 7.74
N GLU A 174 13.05 15.95 8.27
CA GLU A 174 14.40 16.48 8.02
C GLU A 174 14.79 16.34 6.55
N GLN A 175 14.55 15.16 5.95
CA GLN A 175 14.81 14.93 4.53
C GLN A 175 14.00 15.88 3.64
N VAL A 176 12.71 16.08 3.94
CA VAL A 176 11.84 17.02 3.21
C VAL A 176 12.40 18.44 3.30
N LYS A 177 12.75 18.91 4.50
CA LYS A 177 13.30 20.26 4.69
C LYS A 177 14.61 20.46 3.93
N GLN A 178 15.48 19.46 3.93
CA GLN A 178 16.76 19.52 3.24
C GLN A 178 16.56 19.66 1.72
N HIS A 179 15.78 18.76 1.11
CA HIS A 179 15.54 18.81 -0.34
C HIS A 179 14.84 20.12 -0.74
N GLN A 180 13.90 20.61 0.07
CA GLN A 180 13.26 21.91 -0.16
C GLN A 180 14.23 23.09 -0.10
N ALA A 181 15.19 23.06 0.83
CA ALA A 181 16.21 24.10 0.94
C ALA A 181 17.19 24.09 -0.25
N GLU A 182 17.45 22.91 -0.82
CA GLU A 182 18.28 22.70 -2.01
C GLU A 182 17.52 22.97 -3.33
N GLY A 183 16.22 23.26 -3.26
CA GLY A 183 15.37 23.49 -4.44
C GLY A 183 15.03 22.21 -5.22
N GLU A 184 15.24 21.04 -4.60
CA GLU A 184 14.99 19.72 -5.18
C GLU A 184 13.50 19.32 -5.01
N PRO A 185 12.93 18.56 -5.96
CA PRO A 185 11.55 18.11 -5.90
C PRO A 185 11.29 17.15 -4.73
N VAL A 186 10.14 17.35 -4.07
CA VAL A 186 9.66 16.48 -2.98
C VAL A 186 8.22 16.06 -3.26
N ILE A 187 8.03 14.76 -3.52
CA ILE A 187 6.72 14.20 -3.83
C ILE A 187 6.23 13.22 -2.77
N SER A 188 4.91 13.19 -2.62
CA SER A 188 4.17 12.22 -1.83
C SER A 188 3.31 11.40 -2.79
N VAL A 189 3.45 10.07 -2.74
CA VAL A 189 2.84 9.15 -3.72
C VAL A 189 2.01 8.08 -3.03
N ASP A 190 0.89 7.73 -3.65
CA ASP A 190 0.02 6.63 -3.22
C ASP A 190 -1.01 6.25 -4.30
N THR A 191 -1.57 5.04 -4.21
CA THR A 191 -2.69 4.61 -5.06
C THR A 191 -4.02 4.85 -4.34
N LYS A 192 -4.91 5.62 -4.97
CA LYS A 192 -6.30 5.71 -4.51
C LYS A 192 -7.01 4.38 -4.72
N LYS A 193 -8.00 4.09 -3.86
CA LYS A 193 -8.93 2.97 -4.02
C LYS A 193 -9.39 2.86 -5.49
N ARG A 194 -9.38 1.64 -6.02
CA ARG A 194 -9.91 1.33 -7.35
C ARG A 194 -11.38 1.68 -7.42
N GLU A 195 -11.74 2.46 -8.43
CA GLU A 195 -13.12 2.90 -8.65
C GLU A 195 -13.75 2.09 -9.78
N GLN A 196 -14.99 1.67 -9.55
CA GLN A 196 -15.80 1.00 -10.55
C GLN A 196 -16.49 2.02 -11.42
N LEU A 197 -16.39 1.87 -12.74
CA LEU A 197 -17.08 2.73 -13.68
C LEU A 197 -18.50 2.24 -13.91
N GLY A 198 -19.43 3.18 -13.98
CA GLY A 198 -20.85 2.92 -14.21
C GLY A 198 -21.74 3.99 -13.60
N ARG A 199 -23.05 3.83 -13.75
CA ARG A 199 -24.05 4.67 -13.07
C ARG A 199 -24.27 4.18 -11.64
N LEU A 200 -23.18 4.03 -10.89
CA LEU A 200 -23.20 3.55 -9.52
C LEU A 200 -23.45 4.71 -8.55
N PRO A 201 -24.14 4.48 -7.42
CA PRO A 201 -24.35 5.52 -6.42
C PRO A 201 -23.02 5.87 -5.75
N ASN A 202 -22.67 7.16 -5.81
CA ASN A 202 -21.53 7.72 -5.10
C ASN A 202 -22.03 8.54 -3.89
N PRO A 203 -21.45 8.36 -2.69
CA PRO A 203 -21.91 9.05 -1.49
C PRO A 203 -21.76 10.57 -1.63
N GLY A 204 -22.83 11.31 -1.35
CA GLY A 204 -22.87 12.77 -1.47
C GLY A 204 -24.18 13.28 -2.07
N ARG A 205 -24.33 14.60 -2.12
CA ARG A 205 -25.46 15.28 -2.78
C ARG A 205 -24.90 16.47 -3.55
N GLU A 206 -25.40 16.67 -4.77
CA GLU A 206 -25.13 17.85 -5.58
C GLU A 206 -26.41 18.64 -5.84
N TRP A 207 -26.27 19.95 -6.02
CA TRP A 207 -27.37 20.81 -6.43
C TRP A 207 -27.71 20.54 -7.90
N ARG A 208 -28.95 20.12 -8.16
CA ARG A 208 -29.52 19.96 -9.50
C ARG A 208 -30.91 20.61 -9.56
N PRO A 209 -31.40 20.96 -10.77
CA PRO A 209 -32.78 21.43 -10.94
C PRO A 209 -33.79 20.50 -10.28
N LYS A 210 -34.82 21.08 -9.65
CA LYS A 210 -35.86 20.35 -8.94
C LYS A 210 -36.55 19.36 -9.89
N GLY A 211 -36.59 18.09 -9.53
CA GLY A 211 -37.22 17.02 -10.33
C GLY A 211 -36.29 16.30 -11.32
N ASP A 212 -34.99 16.65 -11.38
CA ASP A 212 -34.00 15.99 -12.24
C ASP A 212 -32.87 15.29 -11.44
N PRO A 213 -33.18 14.21 -10.68
CA PRO A 213 -32.14 13.40 -10.04
C PRO A 213 -31.38 12.57 -11.09
N ILE A 214 -30.07 12.40 -10.90
CA ILE A 214 -29.30 11.47 -11.72
C ILE A 214 -29.78 10.05 -11.40
N LYS A 215 -30.30 9.35 -12.40
CA LYS A 215 -30.70 7.94 -12.29
C LYS A 215 -29.45 7.08 -12.16
N VAL A 216 -29.27 6.48 -10.99
CA VAL A 216 -28.23 5.49 -10.69
C VAL A 216 -28.85 4.11 -10.64
N GLU A 217 -28.06 3.08 -10.93
CA GLU A 217 -28.50 1.69 -10.90
C GLU A 217 -28.68 1.22 -9.45
N ASP A 218 -29.82 0.61 -9.14
CA ASP A 218 -30.10 0.06 -7.82
C ASP A 218 -29.14 -1.10 -7.53
N HIS A 219 -28.56 -1.09 -6.33
CA HIS A 219 -27.57 -2.07 -5.90
C HIS A 219 -28.15 -3.49 -5.94
N SER A 220 -27.86 -4.26 -6.99
CA SER A 220 -28.21 -5.67 -7.06
C SER A 220 -27.29 -6.46 -8.02
N PHE A 221 -26.36 -7.20 -7.42
CA PHE A 221 -25.81 -8.49 -7.88
C PHE A 221 -24.89 -8.60 -9.12
N PHE A 222 -24.67 -7.57 -9.97
CA PHE A 222 -23.92 -7.74 -11.23
C PHE A 222 -22.57 -7.01 -11.38
N PHE A 223 -22.05 -6.33 -10.34
CA PHE A 223 -20.92 -5.39 -10.47
C PHE A 223 -19.58 -5.83 -9.83
N THR A 224 -19.47 -7.09 -9.40
CA THR A 224 -18.23 -7.68 -8.86
C THR A 224 -17.62 -8.70 -9.82
N GLY A 225 -17.57 -8.35 -11.11
CA GLY A 225 -16.92 -9.15 -12.16
C GLY A 225 -15.67 -8.46 -12.74
N PRO A 226 -14.73 -9.21 -13.34
CA PRO A 226 -13.52 -8.70 -13.99
C PRO A 226 -13.80 -7.82 -15.24
N ASP A 227 -15.06 -7.75 -15.70
CA ASP A 227 -15.48 -6.97 -16.87
C ASP A 227 -16.07 -5.59 -16.52
N VAL A 228 -16.21 -5.24 -15.23
CA VAL A 228 -16.54 -3.87 -14.85
C VAL A 228 -15.31 -3.02 -15.10
N ALA A 229 -15.43 -2.05 -16.01
CA ALA A 229 -14.33 -1.15 -16.29
C ALA A 229 -13.93 -0.44 -15.00
N GLN A 230 -12.66 -0.54 -14.62
CA GLN A 230 -12.13 0.09 -13.42
C GLN A 230 -11.23 1.26 -13.80
N ALA A 231 -11.18 2.23 -12.91
CA ALA A 231 -10.17 3.27 -12.92
C ALA A 231 -9.30 3.10 -11.66
N ILE A 232 -7.98 3.11 -11.86
CA ILE A 232 -6.99 3.00 -10.79
C ILE A 232 -6.20 4.32 -10.75
N PRO A 233 -6.61 5.29 -9.91
CA PRO A 233 -5.92 6.56 -9.81
C PRO A 233 -4.66 6.41 -8.96
N TYR A 234 -3.48 6.60 -9.55
CA TYR A 234 -2.22 6.72 -8.83
C TYR A 234 -1.82 8.19 -8.77
N GLY A 235 -1.67 8.72 -7.57
CA GLY A 235 -1.44 10.15 -7.37
C GLY A 235 0.01 10.46 -7.01
N ILE A 236 0.46 11.61 -7.51
CA ILE A 236 1.71 12.28 -7.17
C ILE A 236 1.32 13.66 -6.64
N TYR A 237 1.64 13.94 -5.38
CA TYR A 237 1.46 15.25 -4.78
C TYR A 237 2.83 15.89 -4.55
N ASP A 238 3.12 16.96 -5.28
CA ASP A 238 4.29 17.79 -5.06
C ASP A 238 4.08 18.66 -3.82
N ILE A 239 4.86 18.38 -2.78
CA ILE A 239 4.74 19.06 -1.49
C ILE A 239 5.21 20.51 -1.59
N SER A 240 6.19 20.78 -2.44
CA SER A 240 6.86 22.08 -2.58
C SER A 240 6.06 23.02 -3.47
N ALA A 241 5.62 22.53 -4.63
CA ALA A 241 4.82 23.31 -5.58
C ALA A 241 3.33 23.38 -5.20
N ASN A 242 2.87 22.52 -4.26
CA ASN A 242 1.46 22.35 -3.93
C ASN A 242 0.62 22.04 -5.18
N THR A 243 1.15 21.15 -6.03
CA THR A 243 0.50 20.65 -7.24
C THR A 243 0.24 19.15 -7.12
N GLY A 244 -0.81 18.68 -7.78
CA GLY A 244 -1.18 17.28 -7.85
C GLY A 244 -1.17 16.81 -9.29
N TRP A 245 -0.75 15.58 -9.51
CA TRP A 245 -0.85 14.94 -10.81
C TRP A 245 -1.28 13.49 -10.60
N VAL A 246 -2.26 13.03 -11.37
CA VAL A 246 -2.90 11.71 -11.17
C VAL A 246 -2.91 10.93 -12.47
N ASN A 247 -2.22 9.80 -12.46
CA ASN A 247 -2.26 8.83 -13.55
C ASN A 247 -3.44 7.87 -13.33
N VAL A 248 -4.37 7.79 -14.28
CA VAL A 248 -5.56 6.94 -14.17
C VAL A 248 -5.36 5.67 -14.98
N GLY A 249 -4.94 4.58 -14.33
CA GLY A 249 -4.71 3.29 -14.98
C GLY A 249 -5.98 2.49 -15.19
N ILE A 250 -5.98 1.63 -16.22
CA ILE A 250 -7.10 0.75 -16.58
C ILE A 250 -6.84 -0.75 -16.33
N ASP A 251 -5.61 -1.12 -15.94
CA ASP A 251 -5.18 -2.51 -15.81
C ASP A 251 -4.98 -2.92 -14.33
N HIS A 252 -3.74 -2.98 -13.84
CA HIS A 252 -3.45 -3.41 -12.46
C HIS A 252 -2.58 -2.40 -11.71
N ASP A 253 -2.89 -2.22 -10.42
CA ASP A 253 -2.03 -1.51 -9.47
C ASP A 253 -0.79 -2.35 -9.14
N THR A 254 0.28 -2.13 -9.90
CA THR A 254 1.58 -2.83 -9.77
C THR A 254 2.70 -1.85 -9.49
N SER A 255 3.85 -2.33 -8.99
CA SER A 255 5.02 -1.46 -8.81
C SER A 255 5.48 -0.81 -10.12
N THR A 256 5.33 -1.50 -11.25
CA THR A 256 5.63 -0.94 -12.57
C THR A 256 4.67 0.19 -12.93
N PHE A 257 3.37 0.06 -12.63
CA PHE A 257 2.38 1.13 -12.81
C PHE A 257 2.67 2.35 -11.90
N ALA A 258 3.02 2.10 -10.64
CA ALA A 258 3.37 3.15 -9.68
C ALA A 258 4.56 4.00 -10.15
N VAL A 259 5.65 3.36 -10.61
CA VAL A 259 6.81 4.08 -11.13
C VAL A 259 6.56 4.68 -12.51
N ALA A 260 5.79 4.03 -13.39
CA ALA A 260 5.37 4.61 -14.65
C ALA A 260 4.55 5.90 -14.46
N SER A 261 3.75 5.94 -13.39
CA SER A 261 3.07 7.17 -12.98
C SER A 261 4.10 8.25 -12.61
N ILE A 262 5.05 7.97 -11.71
CA ILE A 262 6.11 8.95 -11.37
C ILE A 262 6.91 9.41 -12.60
N ARG A 263 7.19 8.51 -13.55
CA ARG A 263 7.86 8.82 -14.81
C ARG A 263 7.07 9.82 -15.65
N ARG A 264 5.79 9.54 -15.87
CA ARG A 264 4.89 10.41 -16.64
C ARG A 264 4.73 11.77 -15.95
N TRP A 265 4.67 11.83 -14.62
CA TRP A 265 4.68 13.08 -13.86
C TRP A 265 5.93 13.91 -14.18
N TRP A 266 7.09 13.26 -14.09
CA TRP A 266 8.37 13.88 -14.33
C TRP A 266 8.44 14.47 -15.74
N GLN A 267 8.04 13.68 -16.75
CA GLN A 267 8.03 14.11 -18.15
C GLN A 267 7.03 15.24 -18.45
N ALA A 268 5.86 15.21 -17.81
CA ALA A 268 4.79 16.17 -18.08
C ALA A 268 5.01 17.51 -17.36
N ARG A 269 5.47 17.48 -16.10
CA ARG A 269 5.63 18.67 -15.25
C ARG A 269 6.94 18.71 -14.48
N GLY A 270 7.33 17.62 -13.82
CA GLY A 270 8.44 17.63 -12.86
C GLY A 270 9.74 18.20 -13.44
N SER A 271 10.13 17.80 -14.65
CA SER A 271 11.35 18.30 -15.31
C SER A 271 11.25 19.77 -15.74
N LEU A 272 10.05 20.29 -15.97
CA LEU A 272 9.81 21.70 -16.32
C LEU A 272 9.82 22.58 -15.07
N ASP A 273 9.22 22.09 -13.98
CA ASP A 273 9.16 22.79 -12.70
C ASP A 273 10.52 22.78 -11.97
N TYR A 274 11.33 21.75 -12.22
CA TYR A 274 12.66 21.55 -11.60
C TYR A 274 13.75 21.27 -12.65
N PRO A 275 14.13 22.25 -13.49
CA PRO A 275 15.05 22.03 -14.61
C PRO A 275 16.50 21.70 -14.20
N ASN A 276 16.90 22.09 -12.98
CA ASN A 276 18.25 21.87 -12.45
C ASN A 276 18.29 20.79 -11.36
N ALA A 277 17.21 20.03 -11.17
CA ALA A 277 17.17 19.02 -10.13
C ALA A 277 18.19 17.92 -10.37
N SER A 278 18.87 17.55 -9.29
CA SER A 278 19.81 16.42 -9.27
C SER A 278 19.29 15.29 -8.36
N GLN A 279 18.28 15.57 -7.54
CA GLN A 279 17.72 14.64 -6.57
C GLN A 279 16.19 14.67 -6.59
N LEU A 280 15.58 13.55 -6.21
CA LEU A 280 14.13 13.45 -6.02
C LEU A 280 13.85 12.75 -4.71
N LEU A 281 13.10 13.41 -3.82
CA LEU A 281 12.60 12.77 -2.60
C LEU A 281 11.17 12.26 -2.79
N ILE A 282 10.97 10.97 -2.54
CA ILE A 282 9.68 10.30 -2.58
C ILE A 282 9.29 9.87 -1.17
N THR A 283 8.16 10.37 -0.70
CA THR A 283 7.49 9.88 0.51
C THR A 283 6.35 8.94 0.12
N ALA A 284 6.34 7.73 0.67
CA ALA A 284 5.41 6.68 0.27
C ALA A 284 4.97 5.84 1.47
N ASP A 285 3.82 5.18 1.35
CA ASP A 285 3.39 4.21 2.34
C ASP A 285 4.18 2.89 2.25
N ALA A 286 4.12 2.09 3.31
CA ALA A 286 4.82 0.81 3.40
C ALA A 286 4.02 -0.37 2.76
N GLY A 287 2.87 -0.10 2.14
CA GLY A 287 1.96 -1.10 1.56
C GLY A 287 1.79 -0.95 0.04
N GLY A 288 0.83 -1.66 -0.55
CA GLY A 288 0.44 -1.44 -1.95
C GLY A 288 1.54 -1.71 -2.98
N SER A 289 1.40 -1.09 -4.17
CA SER A 289 2.32 -1.21 -5.30
C SER A 289 3.68 -0.54 -5.06
N ASN A 290 3.75 0.43 -4.15
CA ASN A 290 4.97 1.14 -3.74
C ASN A 290 5.61 0.55 -2.46
N SER A 291 5.23 -0.66 -2.05
CA SER A 291 5.79 -1.31 -0.86
C SER A 291 7.31 -1.46 -0.90
N TYR A 292 7.96 -1.07 0.19
CA TYR A 292 9.41 -1.21 0.41
C TYR A 292 9.93 -2.65 0.31
N ARG A 293 9.04 -3.65 0.45
CA ARG A 293 9.38 -5.08 0.38
C ARG A 293 9.46 -5.59 -1.07
N TYR A 294 8.88 -4.86 -2.02
CA TYR A 294 8.82 -5.28 -3.40
C TYR A 294 10.11 -4.90 -4.12
N ARG A 295 10.84 -5.91 -4.60
CA ARG A 295 12.05 -5.70 -5.41
C ARG A 295 11.75 -5.00 -6.73
N VAL A 296 10.58 -5.28 -7.30
CA VAL A 296 10.12 -4.65 -8.55
C VAL A 296 10.06 -3.14 -8.37
N TRP A 297 9.47 -2.63 -7.27
CA TRP A 297 9.44 -1.21 -6.96
C TRP A 297 10.83 -0.56 -7.02
N LYS A 298 11.82 -1.14 -6.33
CA LYS A 298 13.19 -0.61 -6.32
C LYS A 298 13.88 -0.72 -7.68
N ALA A 299 13.66 -1.80 -8.42
CA ALA A 299 14.23 -1.99 -9.75
C ALA A 299 13.66 -1.01 -10.78
N GLU A 300 12.35 -0.74 -10.72
CA GLU A 300 11.70 0.26 -11.57
C GLU A 300 12.18 1.68 -11.21
N LEU A 301 12.36 1.99 -9.92
CA LEU A 301 12.95 3.26 -9.51
C LEU A 301 14.41 3.41 -9.94
N ALA A 302 15.21 2.33 -9.93
CA ALA A 302 16.57 2.35 -10.46
C ALA A 302 16.60 2.65 -11.97
N ALA A 303 15.66 2.06 -12.72
CA ALA A 303 15.45 2.40 -14.12
C ALA A 303 15.11 3.87 -14.31
N LEU A 304 14.18 4.39 -13.51
CA LEU A 304 13.78 5.79 -13.55
C LEU A 304 14.96 6.71 -13.22
N ALA A 305 15.75 6.40 -12.19
CA ALA A 305 16.94 7.17 -11.81
C ALA A 305 17.96 7.22 -12.96
N ALA A 306 18.22 6.09 -13.62
CA ALA A 306 19.10 6.03 -14.79
C ALA A 306 18.56 6.86 -15.97
N GLU A 307 17.24 6.82 -16.22
CA GLU A 307 16.59 7.57 -17.30
C GLU A 307 16.58 9.09 -17.06
N THR A 308 16.36 9.53 -15.83
CA THR A 308 16.22 10.96 -15.50
C THR A 308 17.53 11.60 -15.07
N GLY A 309 18.53 10.80 -14.68
CA GLY A 309 19.76 11.28 -14.06
C GLY A 309 19.58 11.75 -12.61
N LEU A 310 18.40 11.55 -12.00
CA LEU A 310 18.14 11.96 -10.62
C LEU A 310 18.59 10.89 -9.63
N ALA A 311 19.21 11.31 -8.52
CA ALA A 311 19.32 10.45 -7.35
C ALA A 311 17.96 10.39 -6.63
N ILE A 312 17.33 9.23 -6.64
CA ILE A 312 15.98 9.05 -6.08
C ILE A 312 16.08 8.53 -4.66
N THR A 313 15.73 9.37 -3.70
CA THR A 313 15.61 9.03 -2.28
C THR A 313 14.17 8.64 -1.97
N VAL A 314 13.96 7.47 -1.36
CA VAL A 314 12.63 7.02 -0.92
C VAL A 314 12.62 6.89 0.60
N CYS A 315 11.63 7.50 1.23
CA CYS A 315 11.36 7.34 2.66
C CYS A 315 9.95 6.80 2.88
N HIS A 316 9.85 5.60 3.44
CA HIS A 316 8.55 4.97 3.71
C HIS A 316 8.00 5.35 5.08
N PHE A 317 6.70 5.65 5.14
CA PHE A 317 5.98 5.78 6.41
C PHE A 317 5.85 4.40 7.09
N PRO A 318 5.86 4.32 8.44
CA PRO A 318 5.68 3.05 9.15
C PRO A 318 4.37 2.34 8.75
N PRO A 319 4.30 0.98 8.80
CA PRO A 319 3.06 0.26 8.52
C PRO A 319 1.89 0.74 9.40
N GLY A 320 0.70 0.88 8.81
CA GLY A 320 -0.47 1.42 9.53
C GLY A 320 -0.33 2.91 9.86
N THR A 321 0.32 3.70 8.99
CA THR A 321 0.38 5.15 9.15
C THR A 321 0.03 5.91 7.86
N SER A 322 -0.70 5.28 6.93
CA SER A 322 -1.04 5.87 5.63
C SER A 322 -1.79 7.20 5.72
N LYS A 323 -2.58 7.41 6.78
CA LYS A 323 -3.19 8.71 7.08
C LYS A 323 -2.19 9.86 7.24
N TRP A 324 -0.93 9.59 7.53
CA TRP A 324 0.09 10.63 7.70
C TRP A 324 0.79 10.99 6.38
N ASN A 325 0.57 10.19 5.33
CA ASN A 325 1.03 10.49 3.99
C ASN A 325 0.31 11.74 3.46
N LYS A 326 1.07 12.74 2.99
CA LYS A 326 0.50 14.07 2.68
C LYS A 326 -0.51 14.01 1.55
N ILE A 327 -0.29 13.14 0.57
CA ILE A 327 -1.18 12.92 -0.58
C ILE A 327 -2.62 12.59 -0.17
N GLU A 328 -2.82 11.80 0.89
CA GLU A 328 -4.16 11.39 1.33
C GLU A 328 -5.02 12.60 1.70
N HIS A 329 -4.44 13.53 2.47
CA HIS A 329 -5.15 14.72 2.92
C HIS A 329 -5.07 15.90 1.96
N ARG A 330 -3.98 16.03 1.19
CA ARG A 330 -3.73 17.18 0.32
C ARG A 330 -4.17 16.98 -1.12
N LEU A 331 -4.30 15.74 -1.59
CA LEU A 331 -4.74 15.45 -2.95
C LEU A 331 -6.03 14.62 -2.94
N PHE A 332 -5.99 13.40 -2.38
CA PHE A 332 -7.11 12.47 -2.50
C PHE A 332 -8.37 12.88 -1.73
N SER A 333 -8.24 13.60 -0.61
CA SER A 333 -9.38 14.16 0.09
C SER A 333 -10.19 15.10 -0.81
N HIS A 334 -9.51 15.99 -1.54
CA HIS A 334 -10.13 16.95 -2.44
C HIS A 334 -10.68 16.30 -3.70
N VAL A 335 -9.97 15.32 -4.26
CA VAL A 335 -10.49 14.48 -5.37
C VAL A 335 -11.79 13.78 -4.95
N THR A 336 -11.82 13.19 -3.74
CA THR A 336 -13.02 12.54 -3.20
C THR A 336 -14.18 13.53 -3.02
N MET A 337 -13.90 14.75 -2.56
CA MET A 337 -14.92 15.79 -2.44
C MET A 337 -15.52 16.17 -3.79
N ASN A 338 -14.73 16.21 -4.86
CA ASN A 338 -15.20 16.52 -6.20
C ASN A 338 -15.97 15.39 -6.88
N TRP A 339 -15.82 14.15 -6.40
CA TRP A 339 -16.60 13.00 -6.87
C TRP A 339 -17.96 12.87 -6.17
N ARG A 340 -18.22 13.65 -5.11
CA ARG A 340 -19.46 13.52 -4.31
C ARG A 340 -20.71 13.64 -5.16
N GLY A 341 -21.59 12.65 -5.06
CA GLY A 341 -22.89 12.65 -5.73
C GLY A 341 -22.84 12.49 -7.25
N ARG A 342 -21.65 12.32 -7.85
CA ARG A 342 -21.48 12.10 -9.30
C ARG A 342 -21.18 10.64 -9.60
N PRO A 343 -21.93 9.98 -10.49
CA PRO A 343 -21.54 8.67 -10.99
C PRO A 343 -20.32 8.79 -11.90
N LEU A 344 -19.33 7.92 -11.69
CA LEU A 344 -18.14 7.83 -12.53
C LEU A 344 -18.44 6.95 -13.75
N THR A 345 -19.11 7.51 -14.75
CA THR A 345 -19.68 6.71 -15.87
C THR A 345 -18.64 6.23 -16.89
N SER A 346 -17.48 6.88 -16.97
CA SER A 346 -16.41 6.57 -17.92
C SER A 346 -15.04 7.02 -17.40
N HIS A 347 -13.98 6.54 -18.04
CA HIS A 347 -12.61 6.99 -17.77
C HIS A 347 -12.45 8.51 -17.97
N ASP A 348 -13.06 9.07 -19.01
CA ASP A 348 -13.02 10.52 -19.27
C ASP A 348 -13.69 11.31 -18.14
N VAL A 349 -14.80 10.82 -17.60
CA VAL A 349 -15.46 11.46 -16.44
C VAL A 349 -14.55 11.41 -15.22
N VAL A 350 -13.86 10.29 -14.98
CA VAL A 350 -12.88 10.18 -13.89
C VAL A 350 -11.76 11.19 -14.06
N VAL A 351 -11.09 11.18 -15.22
CA VAL A 351 -9.96 12.09 -15.53
C VAL A 351 -10.39 13.54 -15.40
N ASN A 352 -11.48 13.94 -16.06
CA ASN A 352 -11.96 15.32 -16.03
C ASN A 352 -12.36 15.76 -14.62
N THR A 353 -12.98 14.90 -13.84
CA THR A 353 -13.38 15.27 -12.47
C THR A 353 -12.17 15.39 -11.55
N ILE A 354 -11.16 14.53 -11.70
CA ILE A 354 -9.88 14.69 -10.98
C ILE A 354 -9.19 16.00 -11.40
N ALA A 355 -9.02 16.22 -12.71
CA ALA A 355 -8.35 17.39 -13.27
C ALA A 355 -9.05 18.72 -12.93
N SER A 356 -10.36 18.69 -12.63
CA SER A 356 -11.10 19.86 -12.16
C SER A 356 -10.79 20.26 -10.72
N THR A 357 -10.02 19.44 -9.98
CA THR A 357 -9.77 19.66 -8.55
C THR A 357 -8.92 20.90 -8.30
N ARG A 358 -9.50 21.92 -7.67
CA ARG A 358 -8.84 23.16 -7.26
C ARG A 358 -9.20 23.49 -5.81
N THR A 359 -8.26 24.09 -5.06
CA THR A 359 -8.54 24.57 -3.70
C THR A 359 -8.25 26.07 -3.57
N ARG A 360 -8.90 26.72 -2.59
CA ARG A 360 -8.64 28.13 -2.26
C ARG A 360 -7.20 28.38 -1.83
N THR A 361 -6.51 27.35 -1.35
CA THR A 361 -5.10 27.40 -0.95
C THR A 361 -4.14 27.18 -2.13
N GLY A 362 -4.64 27.13 -3.36
CA GLY A 362 -3.82 27.11 -4.58
C GLY A 362 -3.52 25.74 -5.16
N LEU A 363 -4.07 24.64 -4.62
CA LEU A 363 -3.86 23.31 -5.19
C LEU A 363 -4.39 23.25 -6.62
N ARG A 364 -3.55 22.78 -7.55
CA ARG A 364 -3.94 22.45 -8.92
C ARG A 364 -3.67 20.99 -9.19
N VAL A 365 -4.67 20.29 -9.72
CA VAL A 365 -4.56 18.88 -10.04
C VAL A 365 -4.70 18.69 -11.55
N GLU A 366 -3.77 17.95 -12.11
CA GLU A 366 -3.81 17.44 -13.48
C GLU A 366 -4.04 15.92 -13.45
N ALA A 367 -4.65 15.38 -14.50
CA ALA A 367 -4.88 13.95 -14.61
C ALA A 367 -4.81 13.49 -16.06
N GLU A 368 -4.31 12.29 -16.27
CA GLU A 368 -4.19 11.66 -17.59
C GLU A 368 -4.65 10.19 -17.52
N LEU A 369 -5.20 9.69 -18.63
CA LEU A 369 -5.56 8.29 -18.77
C LEU A 369 -4.34 7.46 -19.22
N ASP A 370 -4.07 6.36 -18.51
CA ASP A 370 -3.05 5.40 -18.88
C ASP A 370 -3.67 4.11 -19.42
N THR A 371 -3.56 3.92 -20.74
CA THR A 371 -4.03 2.71 -21.41
C THR A 371 -2.95 1.62 -21.52
N THR A 372 -1.78 1.83 -20.91
CA THR A 372 -0.68 0.86 -20.92
C THR A 372 -1.03 -0.38 -20.11
N SER A 373 -0.49 -1.54 -20.52
CA SER A 373 -0.69 -2.81 -19.85
C SER A 373 0.37 -3.03 -18.76
N TYR A 374 -0.05 -3.41 -17.55
CA TYR A 374 0.81 -3.64 -16.39
C TYR A 374 0.56 -5.05 -15.81
N PRO A 375 1.07 -6.11 -16.48
CA PRO A 375 0.73 -7.48 -16.13
C PRO A 375 1.19 -7.87 -14.71
N LEU A 376 0.34 -8.63 -14.02
CA LEU A 376 0.67 -9.22 -12.73
C LEU A 376 1.74 -10.32 -12.84
N GLY A 377 2.45 -10.55 -11.73
CA GLY A 377 3.39 -11.66 -11.60
C GLY A 377 4.80 -11.38 -12.10
N VAL A 378 5.11 -10.14 -12.50
CA VAL A 378 6.50 -9.70 -12.74
C VAL A 378 7.29 -9.76 -11.43
N THR A 379 8.52 -10.28 -11.49
CA THR A 379 9.41 -10.39 -10.34
C THR A 379 10.84 -10.06 -10.71
N VAL A 380 11.65 -9.60 -9.75
CA VAL A 380 13.09 -9.36 -9.93
C VAL A 380 13.88 -10.46 -9.22
N SER A 381 14.81 -11.08 -9.94
CA SER A 381 15.70 -12.12 -9.42
C SER A 381 16.58 -11.58 -8.29
N LYS A 382 17.15 -12.47 -7.47
CA LYS A 382 18.04 -12.04 -6.38
C LYS A 382 19.35 -11.45 -6.91
N ALA A 383 19.90 -12.01 -7.98
CA ALA A 383 21.14 -11.57 -8.60
C ALA A 383 20.98 -10.15 -9.15
N ARG A 384 19.99 -9.93 -10.02
CA ARG A 384 19.68 -8.61 -10.57
C ARG A 384 19.39 -7.58 -9.49
N PHE A 385 18.68 -7.96 -8.42
CA PHE A 385 18.41 -7.04 -7.31
C PHE A 385 19.68 -6.61 -6.56
N ALA A 386 20.68 -7.49 -6.46
CA ALA A 386 21.94 -7.19 -5.79
C ALA A 386 22.83 -6.23 -6.59
N GLU A 387 22.65 -6.18 -7.92
CA GLU A 387 23.36 -5.28 -8.85
C GLU A 387 22.78 -3.86 -8.87
N LEU A 388 21.59 -3.65 -8.29
CA LEU A 388 20.96 -2.33 -8.30
C LEU A 388 21.75 -1.32 -7.44
N PRO A 389 21.93 -0.06 -7.89
CA PRO A 389 22.69 0.97 -7.20
C PRO A 389 21.92 1.57 -6.00
N ILE A 390 21.55 0.72 -5.03
CA ILE A 390 20.72 1.07 -3.88
C ILE A 390 21.62 1.27 -2.65
N HIS A 391 21.63 2.48 -2.12
CA HIS A 391 22.28 2.82 -0.87
C HIS A 391 21.24 2.94 0.24
N ALA A 392 21.27 1.99 1.19
CA ALA A 392 20.38 2.02 2.34
C ALA A 392 20.86 3.05 3.38
N HIS A 393 19.93 3.78 3.99
CA HIS A 393 20.27 4.77 5.01
C HIS A 393 20.49 4.11 6.38
N PRO A 394 21.29 4.70 7.28
CA PRO A 394 21.50 4.16 8.63
C PRO A 394 20.20 4.09 9.44
N THR A 395 19.36 5.12 9.33
CA THR A 395 18.04 5.19 9.96
C THR A 395 17.06 4.33 9.18
N HIS A 396 16.59 3.23 9.76
CA HIS A 396 15.64 2.29 9.14
C HIS A 396 15.98 1.93 7.68
N SER A 397 17.12 1.29 7.48
CA SER A 397 17.69 0.90 6.16
C SER A 397 16.73 0.20 5.19
N SER A 398 15.70 -0.49 5.69
CA SER A 398 14.67 -1.09 4.84
C SER A 398 13.63 -0.09 4.29
N TRP A 399 13.38 0.99 5.02
CA TRP A 399 12.40 2.05 4.72
C TRP A 399 13.01 3.27 4.06
N ASN A 400 14.29 3.53 4.29
CA ASN A 400 14.98 4.72 3.79
C ASN A 400 16.18 4.31 2.95
N TYR A 401 16.18 4.70 1.68
CA TYR A 401 17.25 4.37 0.74
C TYR A 401 17.31 5.39 -0.40
N THR A 402 18.50 5.59 -0.94
CA THR A 402 18.73 6.37 -2.16
C THR A 402 19.19 5.45 -3.27
N ILE A 403 18.59 5.61 -4.43
CA ILE A 403 18.98 4.93 -5.66
C ILE A 403 19.67 5.96 -6.54
N ARG A 404 20.94 5.72 -6.85
CA ARG A 404 21.73 6.65 -7.65
C ARG A 404 21.59 6.34 -9.14
N PRO A 405 21.64 7.35 -10.01
CA PRO A 405 21.82 7.13 -11.44
C PRO A 405 23.19 6.49 -11.64
N ASP A 406 23.24 5.29 -12.21
CA ASP A 406 24.52 4.66 -12.52
C ASP A 406 25.08 5.28 -13.81
N GLN A 407 26.23 5.96 -13.71
CA GLN A 407 26.89 6.60 -14.86
C GLN A 407 27.27 5.60 -15.97
N ALA A 408 27.44 4.31 -15.65
CA ALA A 408 27.70 3.29 -16.66
C ALA A 408 26.47 2.97 -17.53
N THR A 409 25.26 3.30 -17.06
CA THR A 409 23.98 3.03 -17.77
C THR A 409 23.49 4.25 -18.56
N ILE A 410 23.96 5.47 -18.25
CA ILE A 410 23.55 6.73 -18.92
C ILE A 410 23.96 6.76 -20.41
N ALA A 411 24.98 5.99 -20.81
CA ALA A 411 25.51 6.00 -22.17
C ALA A 411 24.70 5.14 -23.17
N ASP A 412 23.78 4.28 -22.72
CA ASP A 412 23.04 3.38 -23.62
C ASP A 412 21.53 3.32 -23.26
N GLN A 413 20.81 4.35 -23.73
CA GLN A 413 19.37 4.42 -24.02
C GLN A 413 18.34 4.83 -22.92
N PRO A 414 17.57 5.91 -23.14
CA PRO A 414 16.41 6.27 -22.33
C PRO A 414 15.15 5.47 -22.72
N GLY A 415 14.44 4.89 -21.74
CA GLY A 415 13.09 4.30 -21.90
C GLY A 415 13.01 2.76 -21.96
N VAL A 416 14.08 2.05 -21.58
CA VAL A 416 14.32 0.68 -22.03
C VAL A 416 13.91 -0.42 -21.04
N VAL A 417 13.57 -0.18 -19.76
CA VAL A 417 13.50 -1.31 -18.79
C VAL A 417 12.30 -2.27 -18.93
N SER A 418 11.10 -1.81 -19.32
CA SER A 418 9.99 -2.74 -19.63
C SER A 418 10.21 -3.50 -20.95
N ALA A 419 10.81 -2.83 -21.95
CA ALA A 419 11.18 -3.42 -23.22
C ALA A 419 12.35 -4.41 -23.06
N ASP A 420 13.33 -4.07 -22.23
CA ASP A 420 14.45 -4.88 -21.78
C ASP A 420 13.97 -6.13 -21.06
N ARG A 421 13.07 -6.02 -20.07
CA ARG A 421 12.51 -7.22 -19.41
C ARG A 421 11.73 -8.10 -20.36
N ALA A 422 10.98 -7.52 -21.29
CA ALA A 422 10.28 -8.30 -22.32
C ALA A 422 11.28 -8.98 -23.28
N GLN A 423 12.37 -8.30 -23.64
CA GLN A 423 13.42 -8.80 -24.51
C GLN A 423 14.28 -9.87 -23.83
N VAL A 424 14.67 -9.67 -22.58
CA VAL A 424 15.32 -10.65 -21.69
C VAL A 424 14.44 -11.87 -21.54
N ARG A 425 13.13 -11.70 -21.29
CA ARG A 425 12.18 -12.81 -21.23
C ARG A 425 12.08 -13.55 -22.56
N ALA A 426 12.01 -12.83 -23.69
CA ALA A 426 11.98 -13.42 -25.02
C ALA A 426 13.28 -14.17 -25.35
N ALA A 427 14.44 -13.66 -24.92
CA ALA A 427 15.72 -14.35 -25.04
C ALA A 427 15.77 -15.61 -24.17
N ALA A 428 15.29 -15.54 -22.92
CA ALA A 428 15.19 -16.69 -22.04
C ALA A 428 14.24 -17.76 -22.59
N LEU A 429 13.09 -17.38 -23.16
CA LEU A 429 12.18 -18.33 -23.83
C LEU A 429 12.84 -18.99 -25.04
N ARG A 430 13.56 -18.23 -25.87
CA ARG A 430 14.33 -18.80 -26.99
C ARG A 430 15.38 -19.80 -26.52
N ALA A 431 16.14 -19.45 -25.47
CA ALA A 431 17.12 -20.34 -24.86
C ALA A 431 16.48 -21.64 -24.32
N LEU A 432 15.32 -21.52 -23.66
CA LEU A 432 14.59 -22.67 -23.11
C LEU A 432 13.99 -23.57 -24.20
N ALA A 433 13.74 -23.03 -25.40
CA ALA A 433 13.22 -23.77 -26.55
C ALA A 433 14.28 -24.67 -27.24
N ASP A 434 15.54 -24.61 -26.83
CA ASP A 434 16.62 -25.42 -27.39
C ASP A 434 16.27 -26.93 -27.36
N PRO A 435 16.39 -27.66 -28.49
CA PRO A 435 16.09 -29.09 -28.57
C PRO A 435 16.84 -29.97 -27.57
N ARG A 436 18.07 -29.60 -27.17
CA ARG A 436 18.85 -30.31 -26.14
C ARG A 436 18.14 -30.28 -24.80
N LEU A 437 17.43 -29.19 -24.52
CA LEU A 437 16.61 -29.05 -23.33
C LEU A 437 15.26 -29.76 -23.50
N THR A 438 14.47 -29.30 -24.47
CA THR A 438 13.07 -29.76 -24.65
C THR A 438 12.96 -31.22 -25.09
N GLY A 439 14.00 -31.76 -25.74
CA GLY A 439 13.97 -33.06 -26.41
C GLY A 439 13.04 -33.11 -27.62
N MET A 440 12.68 -31.95 -28.16
CA MET A 440 11.78 -31.77 -29.30
C MET A 440 12.44 -30.79 -30.27
N THR A 441 12.26 -31.02 -31.56
CA THR A 441 12.54 -30.01 -32.58
C THR A 441 11.60 -28.81 -32.43
N GLU A 442 11.97 -27.66 -33.01
CA GLU A 442 11.11 -26.48 -33.02
C GLU A 442 9.74 -26.76 -33.67
N ALA A 443 9.73 -27.58 -34.74
CA ALA A 443 8.51 -28.00 -35.41
C ALA A 443 7.60 -28.84 -34.50
N GLU A 444 8.14 -29.84 -33.80
CA GLU A 444 7.40 -30.69 -32.86
C GLU A 444 6.82 -29.89 -31.68
N LEU A 445 7.61 -28.95 -31.13
CA LEU A 445 7.15 -28.06 -30.06
C LEU A 445 6.04 -27.12 -30.55
N GLY A 446 6.15 -26.62 -31.79
CA GLY A 446 5.14 -25.82 -32.45
C GLY A 446 3.84 -26.60 -32.72
N ASP A 447 3.94 -27.85 -33.17
CA ASP A 447 2.81 -28.76 -33.35
C ASP A 447 2.10 -29.07 -32.03
N LEU A 448 2.86 -29.36 -30.97
CA LEU A 448 2.33 -29.57 -29.63
C LEU A 448 1.55 -28.34 -29.15
N SER A 449 2.12 -27.15 -29.32
CA SER A 449 1.48 -25.89 -28.93
C SER A 449 0.19 -25.66 -29.71
N ARG A 450 0.19 -25.88 -31.04
CA ARG A 450 -1.02 -25.79 -31.88
C ARG A 450 -2.09 -26.81 -31.48
N ARG A 451 -1.71 -28.04 -31.15
CA ARG A 451 -2.64 -29.09 -30.70
C ARG A 451 -3.33 -28.73 -29.38
N LEU A 452 -2.62 -28.09 -28.44
CA LEU A 452 -3.18 -27.72 -27.13
C LEU A 452 -3.92 -26.38 -27.14
N ALA A 453 -3.65 -25.49 -28.11
CA ALA A 453 -4.21 -24.15 -28.16
C ALA A 453 -5.76 -24.08 -28.08
N PRO A 454 -6.55 -24.93 -28.76
CA PRO A 454 -8.01 -24.89 -28.64
C PRO A 454 -8.50 -25.17 -27.21
N ALA A 455 -7.91 -26.15 -26.53
CA ALA A 455 -8.30 -26.53 -25.17
C ALA A 455 -7.84 -25.48 -24.14
N GLN A 456 -6.67 -24.86 -24.35
CA GLN A 456 -6.22 -23.70 -23.56
C GLN A 456 -7.16 -22.50 -23.71
N ALA A 457 -7.58 -22.20 -24.94
CA ALA A 457 -8.53 -21.13 -25.22
C ALA A 457 -9.90 -21.38 -24.58
N ALA A 458 -10.43 -22.61 -24.69
CA ALA A 458 -11.71 -23.00 -24.09
C ALA A 458 -11.68 -22.88 -22.57
N ARG A 459 -10.62 -23.34 -21.91
CA ARG A 459 -10.45 -23.21 -20.45
C ARG A 459 -10.28 -21.77 -20.01
N ALA A 460 -9.53 -20.98 -20.76
CA ALA A 460 -9.40 -19.55 -20.48
C ALA A 460 -10.77 -18.88 -20.55
N GLU A 461 -11.57 -19.17 -21.57
CA GLU A 461 -12.92 -18.61 -21.71
C GLU A 461 -13.86 -19.10 -20.61
N GLN A 462 -13.82 -20.39 -20.24
CA GLN A 462 -14.61 -20.96 -19.15
C GLN A 462 -14.27 -20.31 -17.80
N ARG A 463 -12.98 -20.14 -17.48
CA ARG A 463 -12.54 -19.44 -16.27
C ARG A 463 -13.04 -18.00 -16.27
N MET A 464 -12.89 -17.29 -17.37
CA MET A 464 -13.39 -15.92 -17.49
C MET A 464 -14.92 -15.91 -17.36
N PHE A 465 -15.64 -16.87 -17.94
CA PHE A 465 -17.10 -17.01 -17.80
C PHE A 465 -17.52 -17.16 -16.34
N HIS A 466 -16.86 -18.04 -15.58
CA HIS A 466 -17.13 -18.21 -14.15
C HIS A 466 -16.78 -16.96 -13.35
N GLN A 467 -15.63 -16.32 -13.62
CA GLN A 467 -15.25 -15.07 -12.95
C GLN A 467 -16.20 -13.92 -13.28
N ARG A 468 -16.77 -13.91 -14.49
CA ARG A 468 -17.76 -12.92 -14.96
C ARG A 468 -19.17 -13.21 -14.45
N GLY A 469 -19.46 -14.44 -13.99
CA GLY A 469 -20.82 -14.88 -13.70
C GLY A 469 -21.72 -14.92 -14.95
N GLY A 470 -21.14 -15.03 -16.16
CA GLY A 470 -21.90 -15.00 -17.41
C GLY A 470 -21.07 -14.79 -18.68
N GLY A 471 -21.79 -14.59 -19.80
CA GLY A 471 -21.24 -14.44 -21.15
C GLY A 471 -20.40 -13.17 -21.36
N ARG A 472 -19.54 -13.22 -22.37
CA ARG A 472 -18.60 -12.16 -22.76
C ARG A 472 -19.33 -10.90 -23.28
N ARG A 473 -18.95 -9.71 -22.79
CA ARG A 473 -19.55 -8.41 -23.21
C ARG A 473 -18.67 -7.54 -24.13
N ARG A 474 -17.36 -7.80 -24.22
CA ARG A 474 -16.40 -7.08 -25.10
C ARG A 474 -15.87 -7.97 -26.23
N ALA A 475 -15.37 -7.39 -27.33
CA ALA A 475 -14.73 -8.15 -28.42
C ALA A 475 -13.49 -8.95 -27.97
N LYS A 476 -13.13 -10.00 -28.72
CA LYS A 476 -11.92 -10.84 -28.50
C LYS A 476 -10.65 -10.00 -28.56
N GLY A 477 -9.84 -10.04 -27.50
CA GLY A 477 -8.55 -9.33 -27.43
C GLY A 477 -8.55 -7.96 -26.74
N ALA A 478 -9.70 -7.42 -26.33
CA ALA A 478 -9.82 -6.09 -25.70
C ALA A 478 -9.39 -6.04 -24.20
N GLY A 479 -8.44 -6.88 -23.78
CA GLY A 479 -7.95 -6.99 -22.40
C GLY A 479 -6.42 -6.88 -22.33
N SER A 480 -5.84 -6.82 -21.13
CA SER A 480 -4.39 -6.66 -20.95
C SER A 480 -3.58 -7.76 -21.64
N GLN A 481 -2.42 -7.36 -22.15
CA GLN A 481 -1.47 -8.27 -22.76
C GLN A 481 -0.97 -9.22 -21.67
N ARG A 482 -1.12 -10.52 -21.92
CA ARG A 482 -0.62 -11.56 -21.02
C ARG A 482 0.91 -11.51 -21.04
N LEU A 483 1.52 -11.66 -19.87
CA LEU A 483 2.97 -11.69 -19.71
C LEU A 483 3.66 -12.75 -20.59
N LEU A 484 2.96 -13.85 -20.85
CA LEU A 484 3.37 -14.98 -21.68
C LEU A 484 2.18 -15.47 -22.51
N CYS A 485 2.45 -15.89 -23.74
CA CYS A 485 1.46 -16.50 -24.62
C CYS A 485 1.17 -17.96 -24.21
N ASP A 486 0.16 -18.57 -24.84
CA ASP A 486 -0.24 -19.94 -24.49
C ASP A 486 0.82 -20.98 -24.94
N ALA A 487 1.60 -20.69 -25.98
CA ALA A 487 2.74 -21.51 -26.42
C ALA A 487 3.91 -21.45 -25.43
N ASP A 488 4.22 -20.29 -24.86
CA ASP A 488 5.25 -20.15 -23.82
C ASP A 488 4.94 -21.02 -22.60
N ARG A 489 3.66 -21.15 -22.23
CA ARG A 489 3.21 -22.02 -21.13
C ARG A 489 3.45 -23.49 -21.45
N VAL A 490 3.28 -23.90 -22.71
CA VAL A 490 3.61 -25.25 -23.18
C VAL A 490 5.11 -25.49 -23.05
N LEU A 491 5.93 -24.58 -23.59
CA LEU A 491 7.39 -24.67 -23.48
C LEU A 491 7.86 -24.78 -22.03
N ILE A 492 7.41 -23.89 -21.15
CA ILE A 492 7.77 -23.90 -19.72
C ILE A 492 7.36 -25.22 -19.06
N THR A 493 6.19 -25.74 -19.42
CA THR A 493 5.69 -27.02 -18.88
C THR A 493 6.51 -28.20 -19.39
N VAL A 494 6.90 -28.19 -20.67
CA VAL A 494 7.78 -29.21 -21.27
C VAL A 494 9.13 -29.19 -20.58
N VAL A 495 9.81 -28.04 -20.50
CA VAL A 495 11.10 -27.90 -19.81
C VAL A 495 11.01 -28.34 -18.36
N TYR A 496 9.92 -27.99 -17.67
CA TYR A 496 9.68 -28.45 -16.32
C TYR A 496 9.56 -29.98 -16.28
N LEU A 497 8.68 -30.59 -17.09
CA LEU A 497 8.44 -32.04 -17.12
C LEU A 497 9.65 -32.87 -17.58
N ARG A 498 10.48 -32.31 -18.46
CA ARG A 498 11.82 -32.84 -18.83
C ARG A 498 12.76 -32.95 -17.64
N GLN A 499 12.40 -32.32 -16.53
CA GLN A 499 13.12 -32.32 -15.27
C GLN A 499 14.41 -31.48 -15.24
N ILE A 500 14.53 -30.49 -16.11
CA ILE A 500 15.80 -29.80 -16.41
C ILE A 500 16.24 -28.81 -15.33
N CYS A 501 15.30 -28.02 -14.80
CA CYS A 501 15.56 -27.03 -13.77
C CYS A 501 14.32 -26.81 -12.88
N SER A 502 14.53 -26.18 -11.72
CA SER A 502 13.44 -25.93 -10.78
C SER A 502 12.51 -24.81 -11.25
N GLN A 503 11.29 -24.72 -10.72
CA GLN A 503 10.41 -23.56 -10.94
C GLN A 503 11.09 -22.25 -10.54
N LYS A 504 12.03 -22.30 -9.57
CA LYS A 504 12.77 -21.12 -9.14
C LYS A 504 13.77 -20.65 -10.21
N VAL A 505 14.44 -21.57 -10.89
CA VAL A 505 15.34 -21.25 -12.01
C VAL A 505 14.54 -20.64 -13.16
N LEU A 506 13.40 -21.24 -13.52
CA LEU A 506 12.49 -20.70 -14.54
C LEU A 506 11.96 -19.31 -14.14
N SER A 507 11.61 -19.12 -12.87
CA SER A 507 11.17 -17.83 -12.32
C SER A 507 12.25 -16.75 -12.43
N ASP A 508 13.50 -17.09 -12.10
CA ASP A 508 14.62 -16.17 -12.17
C ASP A 508 15.01 -15.84 -13.62
N MET A 509 14.96 -16.80 -14.55
CA MET A 509 15.24 -16.59 -15.98
C MET A 509 14.18 -15.74 -16.68
N LEU A 510 12.90 -16.00 -16.40
CA LEU A 510 11.78 -15.34 -17.08
C LEU A 510 11.32 -14.06 -16.38
N GLU A 511 11.84 -13.80 -15.19
CA GLU A 511 11.40 -12.71 -14.29
C GLU A 511 9.89 -12.76 -14.01
N VAL A 512 9.38 -13.98 -13.85
CA VAL A 512 7.97 -14.27 -13.54
C VAL A 512 7.86 -14.98 -12.21
N SER A 513 6.82 -14.69 -11.45
CA SER A 513 6.61 -15.32 -10.14
C SER A 513 6.50 -16.85 -10.24
N ASP A 514 7.08 -17.52 -9.27
CA ASP A 514 7.03 -18.98 -9.11
C ASP A 514 5.60 -19.50 -8.95
N PHE A 515 4.73 -18.72 -8.28
CA PHE A 515 3.30 -18.99 -8.19
C PHE A 515 2.64 -19.01 -9.57
N THR A 516 2.90 -18.00 -10.39
CA THR A 516 2.35 -17.90 -11.74
C THR A 516 2.84 -19.05 -12.62
N ILE A 517 4.14 -19.36 -12.60
CA ILE A 517 4.73 -20.50 -13.32
C ILE A 517 4.10 -21.82 -12.84
N GLY A 518 3.97 -22.01 -11.54
CA GLY A 518 3.38 -23.21 -10.95
C GLY A 518 1.92 -23.42 -11.39
N TYR A 519 1.13 -22.34 -11.45
CA TYR A 519 -0.23 -22.37 -11.96
C TYR A 519 -0.28 -22.81 -13.43
N TRP A 520 0.56 -22.23 -14.30
CA TRP A 520 0.61 -22.59 -15.73
C TRP A 520 1.04 -24.02 -15.98
N ILE A 521 2.02 -24.51 -15.22
CA ILE A 521 2.46 -25.90 -15.28
C ILE A 521 1.31 -26.83 -14.92
N ALA A 522 0.53 -26.51 -13.89
CA ALA A 522 -0.59 -27.33 -13.46
C ALA A 522 -1.70 -27.38 -14.53
N GLU A 523 -2.08 -26.24 -15.10
CA GLU A 523 -3.10 -26.18 -16.16
C GLU A 523 -2.68 -26.96 -17.42
N THR A 524 -1.44 -26.73 -17.88
CA THR A 524 -0.92 -27.36 -19.11
C THR A 524 -0.71 -28.85 -18.93
N ARG A 525 -0.24 -29.30 -17.76
CA ARG A 525 -0.10 -30.73 -17.46
C ARG A 525 -1.42 -31.47 -17.56
N LYS A 526 -2.51 -30.88 -17.03
CA LYS A 526 -3.84 -31.48 -17.14
C LYS A 526 -4.24 -31.68 -18.61
N LEU A 527 -3.92 -30.70 -19.48
CA LEU A 527 -4.16 -30.82 -20.92
C LEU A 527 -3.29 -31.89 -21.59
N LEU A 528 -2.02 -32.00 -21.21
CA LEU A 528 -1.13 -33.06 -21.69
C LEU A 528 -1.67 -34.45 -21.34
N THR A 529 -2.12 -34.65 -20.09
CA THR A 529 -2.73 -35.90 -19.64
C THR A 529 -4.01 -36.23 -20.41
N GLU A 530 -4.90 -35.26 -20.60
CA GLU A 530 -6.14 -35.44 -21.38
C GLU A 530 -5.88 -35.80 -22.85
N ASN A 531 -4.77 -35.30 -23.41
CA ASN A 531 -4.35 -35.61 -24.78
C ASN A 531 -3.43 -36.84 -24.87
N GLN A 532 -3.21 -37.53 -23.75
CA GLN A 532 -2.32 -38.70 -23.64
C GLN A 532 -0.87 -38.43 -24.10
N ILE A 533 -0.39 -37.22 -23.85
CA ILE A 533 0.96 -36.78 -24.22
C ILE A 533 1.88 -36.91 -23.01
N THR A 534 2.93 -37.72 -23.14
CA THR A 534 3.95 -37.93 -22.10
C THR A 534 5.25 -37.24 -22.50
N ILE A 535 5.82 -36.47 -21.58
CA ILE A 535 7.13 -35.82 -21.77
C ILE A 535 8.17 -36.62 -20.98
N PRO A 536 9.14 -37.29 -21.64
CA PRO A 536 10.14 -38.11 -20.95
C PRO A 536 11.13 -37.23 -20.20
N ALA A 537 11.54 -37.62 -18.99
CA ALA A 537 12.56 -36.89 -18.24
C ALA A 537 13.95 -37.06 -18.89
N THR A 538 14.79 -36.01 -18.84
CA THR A 538 16.22 -36.08 -19.17
C THR A 538 17.06 -36.33 -17.92
N THR A 539 18.36 -36.61 -18.09
CA THR A 539 19.38 -36.65 -17.03
C THR A 539 20.03 -35.27 -16.77
N LEU A 540 19.86 -34.30 -17.68
CA LEU A 540 20.36 -32.93 -17.52
C LEU A 540 19.68 -32.22 -16.35
N ARG A 541 20.46 -31.53 -15.50
CA ARG A 541 19.98 -30.89 -14.27
C ARG A 541 20.76 -29.60 -14.02
N PHE A 542 20.05 -28.47 -13.96
CA PHE A 542 20.65 -27.15 -13.68
C PHE A 542 20.03 -26.54 -12.43
N THR A 543 20.88 -26.05 -11.52
CA THR A 543 20.45 -25.45 -10.25
C THR A 543 20.38 -23.92 -10.30
N THR A 544 21.03 -23.31 -11.30
CA THR A 544 21.03 -21.86 -11.54
C THR A 544 20.83 -21.52 -13.02
N PRO A 545 20.32 -20.31 -13.34
CA PRO A 545 20.27 -19.81 -14.72
C PRO A 545 21.64 -19.82 -15.40
N ALA A 546 22.70 -19.43 -14.69
CA ALA A 546 24.06 -19.36 -15.23
C ALA A 546 24.58 -20.71 -15.72
N GLN A 547 24.33 -21.79 -14.96
CA GLN A 547 24.69 -23.15 -15.38
C GLN A 547 23.98 -23.58 -16.66
N LEU A 548 22.72 -23.18 -16.82
CA LEU A 548 21.95 -23.49 -18.02
C LEU A 548 22.49 -22.71 -19.23
N HIS A 549 22.84 -21.43 -19.07
CA HIS A 549 23.47 -20.64 -20.13
C HIS A 549 24.83 -21.21 -20.55
N VAL A 550 25.71 -21.54 -19.60
CA VAL A 550 27.02 -22.16 -19.89
C VAL A 550 26.86 -23.46 -20.70
N PHE A 551 25.88 -24.29 -20.35
CA PHE A 551 25.57 -25.49 -21.13
C PHE A 551 25.07 -25.17 -22.54
N LEU A 552 24.19 -24.18 -22.69
CA LEU A 552 23.69 -23.81 -24.02
C LEU A 552 24.81 -23.26 -24.91
N ASP A 553 25.76 -22.52 -24.34
CA ASP A 553 26.86 -21.89 -25.06
C ASP A 553 27.99 -22.87 -25.39
N ASN A 554 28.37 -23.75 -24.46
CA ASN A 554 29.58 -24.57 -24.57
C ASN A 554 29.34 -26.09 -24.56
N ASP A 555 28.08 -26.54 -24.42
CA ASP A 555 27.70 -27.95 -24.19
C ASP A 555 28.28 -28.56 -22.90
N ASP A 556 28.82 -27.71 -22.02
CA ASP A 556 29.38 -28.09 -20.73
C ASP A 556 28.26 -28.49 -19.76
N VAL A 557 28.12 -29.81 -19.54
CA VAL A 557 27.23 -30.32 -18.50
C VAL A 557 27.85 -30.01 -17.14
N PRO A 558 27.18 -29.27 -16.25
CA PRO A 558 27.70 -29.02 -14.92
C PRO A 558 28.00 -30.36 -14.26
N ALA A 559 29.18 -30.47 -13.65
CA ALA A 559 29.55 -31.66 -12.90
C ALA A 559 28.36 -32.07 -12.02
N GLN A 560 27.76 -33.22 -12.32
CA GLN A 560 26.78 -33.83 -11.43
C GLN A 560 27.44 -33.83 -10.07
N ARG A 561 26.71 -33.40 -9.02
CA ARG A 561 27.13 -33.44 -7.61
C ARG A 561 28.18 -34.55 -7.49
N PRO A 562 29.46 -34.27 -7.18
CA PRO A 562 30.48 -35.31 -7.14
C PRO A 562 29.84 -36.47 -6.40
N ARG A 563 29.94 -37.70 -6.92
CA ARG A 563 29.25 -38.88 -6.37
C ARG A 563 29.81 -39.16 -4.97
N ILE A 564 29.50 -38.27 -4.02
CA ILE A 564 30.02 -38.26 -2.68
C ILE A 564 29.46 -39.47 -1.97
N SER A 565 28.26 -39.91 -2.37
CA SER A 565 27.68 -41.21 -2.01
C SER A 565 28.62 -42.37 -2.36
N GLU A 566 29.32 -42.35 -3.50
CA GLU A 566 30.30 -43.38 -3.86
C GLU A 566 31.57 -43.29 -3.02
N THR A 567 32.11 -42.08 -2.82
CA THR A 567 33.28 -41.90 -1.93
C THR A 567 32.94 -42.31 -0.49
N LEU A 568 31.76 -41.97 -0.01
CA LEU A 568 31.27 -42.26 1.33
C LEU A 568 30.78 -43.71 1.49
N SER A 569 30.56 -44.44 0.39
CA SER A 569 30.26 -45.88 0.38
C SER A 569 31.48 -46.76 0.67
N HIS A 570 32.65 -46.16 0.91
CA HIS A 570 33.89 -46.91 1.12
C HIS A 570 33.80 -47.82 2.37
N PRO A 571 34.19 -49.12 2.28
CA PRO A 571 34.05 -50.07 3.39
C PRO A 571 34.72 -49.65 4.70
N ALA A 572 35.82 -48.91 4.62
CA ALA A 572 36.47 -48.33 5.82
C ALA A 572 35.52 -47.41 6.61
N LEU A 573 34.65 -46.67 5.92
CA LEU A 573 33.70 -45.73 6.52
C LEU A 573 32.37 -46.38 6.90
N THR A 574 31.87 -47.33 6.11
CA THR A 574 30.56 -47.97 6.35
C THR A 574 30.65 -49.23 7.18
N GLY A 575 31.82 -49.87 7.26
CA GLY A 575 32.05 -51.09 8.03
C GLY A 575 31.47 -52.35 7.37
N MET A 576 31.05 -52.25 6.11
CA MET A 576 30.46 -53.32 5.30
C MET A 576 30.96 -53.20 3.87
N SER A 577 30.87 -54.27 3.09
CA SER A 577 31.21 -54.23 1.67
C SER A 577 30.28 -53.29 0.90
N ARG A 578 30.72 -52.82 -0.28
CA ARG A 578 29.87 -51.97 -1.14
C ARG A 578 28.61 -52.69 -1.61
N GLU A 579 28.68 -54.01 -1.78
CA GLU A 579 27.55 -54.84 -2.20
C GLU A 579 26.50 -54.99 -1.09
N GLU A 580 26.94 -55.27 0.15
CA GLU A 580 26.04 -55.32 1.32
C GLU A 580 25.37 -53.96 1.57
N LEU A 581 26.13 -52.87 1.45
CA LEU A 581 25.60 -51.52 1.57
C LEU A 581 24.57 -51.22 0.48
N HIS A 582 24.85 -51.63 -0.76
CA HIS A 582 23.94 -51.43 -1.89
C HIS A 582 22.62 -52.18 -1.68
N GLN A 583 22.68 -53.47 -1.32
CA GLN A 583 21.49 -54.28 -1.01
C GLN A 583 20.67 -53.69 0.15
N MET A 584 21.33 -53.19 1.20
CA MET A 584 20.66 -52.51 2.31
C MET A 584 19.98 -51.21 1.87
N ILE A 585 20.67 -50.36 1.10
CA ILE A 585 20.11 -49.12 0.58
C ILE A 585 18.91 -49.40 -0.34
N GLU A 586 19.00 -50.40 -1.22
CA GLU A 586 17.89 -50.79 -2.10
C GLU A 586 16.68 -51.26 -1.30
N ARG A 587 16.88 -52.07 -0.25
CA ARG A 587 15.79 -52.53 0.62
C ARG A 587 15.13 -51.40 1.41
N LEU A 588 15.91 -50.47 1.94
CA LEU A 588 15.42 -49.43 2.85
C LEU A 588 14.89 -48.18 2.13
N THR A 589 15.32 -47.92 0.89
CA THR A 589 14.91 -46.73 0.14
C THR A 589 13.40 -46.64 -0.08
N PRO A 590 12.68 -47.71 -0.51
CA PRO A 590 11.22 -47.68 -0.65
C PRO A 590 10.49 -47.40 0.68
N LEU A 591 10.98 -47.99 1.78
CA LEU A 591 10.42 -47.79 3.13
C LEU A 591 10.62 -46.34 3.61
N GLN A 592 11.80 -45.77 3.33
CA GLN A 592 12.13 -44.37 3.60
C GLN A 592 11.22 -43.42 2.81
N ALA A 593 11.02 -43.69 1.53
CA ALA A 593 10.13 -42.90 0.68
C ALA A 593 8.67 -42.93 1.17
N ALA A 594 8.16 -44.12 1.53
CA ALA A 594 6.81 -44.29 2.07
C ALA A 594 6.61 -43.55 3.41
N ARG A 595 7.60 -43.62 4.31
CA ARG A 595 7.57 -42.94 5.61
C ARG A 595 7.55 -41.42 5.46
N LEU A 596 8.37 -40.88 4.56
CA LEU A 596 8.39 -39.43 4.27
C LEU A 596 7.07 -38.96 3.66
N GLU A 597 6.46 -39.75 2.77
CA GLU A 597 5.15 -39.38 2.21
C GLU A 597 4.06 -39.42 3.26
N ARG A 598 4.06 -40.39 4.19
CA ARG A 598 3.13 -40.41 5.33
C ARG A 598 3.26 -39.16 6.21
N LEU A 599 4.48 -38.75 6.57
CA LEU A 599 4.70 -37.52 7.34
C LEU A 599 4.25 -36.26 6.58
N ARG A 600 4.43 -36.24 5.25
CA ARG A 600 3.94 -35.16 4.40
C ARG A 600 2.41 -35.17 4.31
N TYR A 601 1.79 -36.33 4.24
CA TYR A 601 0.34 -36.52 4.24
C TYR A 601 -0.27 -36.00 5.55
N GLU A 602 0.28 -36.40 6.70
CA GLU A 602 -0.17 -35.94 8.02
C GLU A 602 -0.05 -34.42 8.18
N ARG A 603 1.05 -33.82 7.70
CA ARG A 603 1.21 -32.35 7.70
C ARG A 603 0.30 -31.63 6.71
N ARG A 604 -0.08 -32.29 5.62
CA ARG A 604 -0.92 -31.74 4.55
C ARG A 604 -2.41 -31.86 4.88
N GLY A 605 -2.80 -32.81 5.74
CA GLY A 605 -4.17 -33.05 6.14
C GLY A 605 -5.04 -33.76 5.08
N GLY A 606 -4.43 -34.45 4.12
CA GLY A 606 -5.16 -35.17 3.07
C GLY A 606 -4.29 -35.67 1.91
N GLU A 607 -4.93 -36.37 0.97
CA GLU A 607 -4.27 -36.95 -0.20
C GLU A 607 -3.59 -35.89 -1.06
N ARG A 608 -2.55 -36.33 -1.77
CA ARG A 608 -1.86 -35.48 -2.73
C ARG A 608 -2.82 -35.19 -3.89
N LEU A 609 -3.26 -33.93 -4.01
CA LEU A 609 -3.95 -33.47 -5.21
C LEU A 609 -3.09 -33.81 -6.46
N PRO A 610 -3.66 -34.46 -7.49
CA PRO A 610 -2.97 -34.68 -8.75
C PRO A 610 -2.42 -33.34 -9.27
N GLY A 611 -1.10 -33.21 -9.37
CA GLY A 611 -0.44 -31.97 -9.80
C GLY A 611 0.10 -31.06 -8.69
N ALA A 612 -0.12 -31.34 -7.40
CA ALA A 612 0.51 -30.57 -6.33
C ALA A 612 2.01 -30.91 -6.20
N ARG A 613 2.86 -29.89 -6.45
CA ARG A 613 4.32 -29.82 -6.22
C ARG A 613 5.02 -31.18 -6.34
N GLY A 614 5.10 -31.70 -7.56
CA GLY A 614 6.19 -32.60 -7.91
C GLY A 614 7.43 -31.75 -8.09
N GLY A 615 8.04 -31.30 -7.00
CA GLY A 615 9.31 -30.60 -7.04
C GLY A 615 10.33 -31.49 -7.74
N ILE A 616 10.61 -31.16 -8.99
CA ILE A 616 11.53 -31.88 -9.86
C ILE A 616 12.99 -31.76 -9.40
N PHE A 617 13.28 -30.88 -8.43
CA PHE A 617 14.62 -30.70 -7.89
C PHE A 617 14.74 -31.14 -6.44
N GLN A 618 15.60 -32.15 -6.33
CA GLN A 618 16.23 -32.83 -5.20
C GLN A 618 15.66 -32.54 -3.81
N GLN A 619 15.26 -33.62 -3.14
CA GLN A 619 15.52 -33.67 -1.71
C GLN A 619 16.98 -33.24 -1.52
N LYS A 620 17.26 -32.25 -0.66
CA LYS A 620 18.64 -31.76 -0.45
C LYS A 620 19.64 -32.90 -0.19
N ILE A 621 19.14 -34.03 0.28
CA ILE A 621 19.77 -35.34 0.43
C ILE A 621 18.74 -36.37 -0.07
N THR A 622 19.12 -37.23 -1.01
CA THR A 622 18.31 -38.35 -1.54
C THR A 622 18.02 -39.38 -0.45
N ASP A 623 17.03 -40.26 -0.66
CA ASP A 623 16.69 -41.30 0.32
C ASP A 623 17.87 -42.26 0.58
N ALA A 624 18.64 -42.59 -0.46
CA ALA A 624 19.88 -43.35 -0.34
C ALA A 624 20.96 -42.59 0.47
N GLU A 625 21.18 -41.31 0.19
CA GLU A 625 22.13 -40.49 0.95
C GLU A 625 21.69 -40.27 2.41
N ARG A 626 20.37 -40.28 2.69
CA ARG A 626 19.84 -40.20 4.06
C ARG A 626 20.21 -41.44 4.87
N ILE A 627 20.05 -42.62 4.27
CA ILE A 627 20.46 -43.88 4.86
C ILE A 627 21.97 -43.88 5.09
N LEU A 628 22.76 -43.53 4.07
CA LEU A 628 24.22 -43.46 4.16
C LEU A 628 24.71 -42.47 5.24
N ALA A 629 24.17 -41.26 5.28
CA ALA A 629 24.51 -40.26 6.30
C ALA A 629 24.20 -40.77 7.71
N THR A 630 23.12 -41.56 7.86
CA THR A 630 22.72 -42.15 9.15
C THR A 630 23.63 -43.30 9.56
N ILE A 631 24.03 -44.16 8.61
CA ILE A 631 25.03 -45.21 8.79
C ILE A 631 26.35 -44.62 9.30
N LEU A 632 26.87 -43.59 8.64
CA LEU A 632 28.12 -42.92 9.02
C LEU A 632 28.03 -42.26 10.41
N TYR A 633 26.87 -41.68 10.73
CA TYR A 633 26.63 -41.06 12.04
C TYR A 633 26.52 -42.10 13.16
N GLN A 634 25.80 -43.21 12.95
CA GLN A 634 25.68 -44.30 13.94
C GLN A 634 27.03 -44.98 14.20
N ARG A 635 27.86 -45.15 13.16
CA ARG A 635 29.26 -45.59 13.30
C ARG A 635 30.17 -44.56 13.96
N LYS A 636 29.69 -43.35 14.27
CA LYS A 636 30.49 -42.25 14.83
C LYS A 636 31.68 -41.84 13.95
N VAL A 637 31.61 -42.06 12.63
CA VAL A 637 32.66 -41.70 11.67
C VAL A 637 32.82 -40.19 11.56
N CYS A 638 31.72 -39.44 11.62
CA CYS A 638 31.74 -37.99 11.44
C CYS A 638 30.75 -37.28 12.36
N THR A 639 30.98 -35.98 12.58
CA THR A 639 30.05 -35.12 13.32
C THR A 639 28.88 -34.69 12.43
N ARG A 640 27.78 -34.22 13.05
CA ARG A 640 26.66 -33.63 12.31
C ARG A 640 27.09 -32.43 11.46
N GLN A 641 28.08 -31.68 11.93
CA GLN A 641 28.64 -30.53 11.23
C GLN A 641 29.43 -30.98 9.98
N ALA A 642 30.30 -31.98 10.13
CA ALA A 642 31.02 -32.56 9.00
C ALA A 642 30.08 -33.15 7.93
N LEU A 643 29.00 -33.83 8.34
CA LEU A 643 27.97 -34.32 7.42
C LEU A 643 27.24 -33.17 6.71
N SER A 644 27.01 -32.05 7.40
CA SER A 644 26.34 -30.89 6.81
C SER A 644 27.20 -30.22 5.74
N GLU A 645 28.52 -30.18 5.95
CA GLU A 645 29.51 -29.72 4.98
C GLU A 645 29.60 -30.67 3.78
N LEU A 646 29.71 -31.99 4.03
CA LEU A 646 29.81 -33.02 2.98
C LEU A 646 28.60 -33.00 2.03
N PHE A 647 27.39 -32.89 2.56
CA PHE A 647 26.18 -32.90 1.74
C PHE A 647 25.72 -31.50 1.29
N GLU A 648 26.48 -30.44 1.61
CA GLU A 648 26.14 -29.04 1.32
C GLU A 648 24.72 -28.64 1.82
N VAL A 649 24.37 -29.09 3.03
CA VAL A 649 23.08 -28.80 3.67
C VAL A 649 23.25 -28.17 5.05
N SER A 650 22.16 -27.67 5.63
CA SER A 650 22.23 -27.16 7.01
C SER A 650 22.36 -28.30 8.04
N PRO A 651 23.01 -28.07 9.21
CA PRO A 651 23.05 -29.05 10.30
C PRO A 651 21.67 -29.52 10.77
N ARG A 652 20.65 -28.64 10.65
CA ARG A 652 19.24 -28.99 10.92
C ARG A 652 18.70 -30.00 9.93
N THR A 653 19.09 -29.91 8.66
CA THR A 653 18.69 -30.87 7.62
C THR A 653 19.26 -32.26 7.93
N ILE A 654 20.54 -32.35 8.30
CA ILE A 654 21.14 -33.61 8.78
C ILE A 654 20.44 -34.12 10.04
N GLY A 655 20.13 -33.24 11.00
CA GLY A 655 19.40 -33.62 12.21
C GLY A 655 18.07 -34.33 11.90
N ASN A 656 17.28 -33.77 10.98
CA ASN A 656 16.02 -34.39 10.54
C ASN A 656 16.28 -35.71 9.81
N THR A 657 17.28 -35.77 8.92
CA THR A 657 17.67 -37.00 8.23
C THR A 657 17.94 -38.15 9.21
N LEU A 658 18.68 -37.88 10.29
CA LEU A 658 19.01 -38.89 11.30
C LEU A 658 17.78 -39.37 12.09
N ILE A 659 16.83 -38.47 12.37
CA ILE A 659 15.57 -38.82 13.05
C ILE A 659 14.70 -39.69 12.14
N ASP A 660 14.66 -39.36 10.85
CA ASP A 660 13.79 -40.04 9.89
C ASP A 660 14.29 -41.46 9.56
N ALA A 661 15.59 -41.64 9.33
CA ALA A 661 16.17 -42.90 8.83
C ALA A 661 16.65 -43.87 9.93
N ARG A 662 16.95 -43.38 11.15
CA ARG A 662 17.41 -44.23 12.26
C ARG A 662 16.46 -45.40 12.58
N PRO A 663 15.14 -45.20 12.70
CA PRO A 663 14.22 -46.29 13.01
C PRO A 663 14.18 -47.37 11.92
N LEU A 664 14.48 -47.01 10.66
CA LEU A 664 14.53 -47.98 9.57
C LEU A 664 15.74 -48.88 9.71
N LEU A 665 16.91 -48.32 10.02
CA LEU A 665 18.12 -49.09 10.28
C LEU A 665 17.98 -49.99 11.51
N GLU A 666 17.36 -49.50 12.59
CA GLU A 666 17.09 -50.29 13.79
C GLU A 666 16.15 -51.48 13.50
N ASN A 667 15.08 -51.24 12.74
CA ASN A 667 14.14 -52.30 12.32
C ASN A 667 14.76 -53.29 11.33
N ASP A 668 15.78 -52.86 10.57
CA ASP A 668 16.57 -53.70 9.67
C ASP A 668 17.59 -54.58 10.43
N GLY A 669 17.69 -54.41 11.76
CA GLY A 669 18.65 -55.12 12.61
C GLY A 669 20.07 -54.56 12.53
N TYR A 670 20.26 -53.36 11.97
CA TYR A 670 21.58 -52.75 11.82
C TYR A 670 22.10 -52.22 13.17
N ASN A 671 23.13 -52.88 13.71
CA ASN A 671 23.81 -52.49 14.94
C ASN A 671 25.34 -52.41 14.73
N PRO A 672 25.89 -51.26 14.33
CA PRO A 672 27.26 -51.21 13.89
C PRO A 672 28.28 -50.98 15.01
N ALA A 673 29.48 -51.53 14.84
CA ALA A 673 30.62 -51.17 15.67
C ALA A 673 31.07 -49.71 15.39
N PRO A 674 31.40 -48.94 16.44
CA PRO A 674 31.97 -47.61 16.27
C PRO A 674 33.25 -47.62 15.42
N ALA A 675 33.40 -46.65 14.54
CA ALA A 675 34.62 -46.43 13.78
C ALA A 675 35.76 -46.02 14.71
N THR A 676 36.99 -46.39 14.35
CA THR A 676 38.21 -46.09 15.09
C THR A 676 38.59 -44.61 15.04
N ILE A 677 38.22 -43.91 13.97
CA ILE A 677 38.52 -42.49 13.75
C ILE A 677 37.21 -41.71 13.55
N ARG A 678 37.15 -40.52 14.17
CA ARG A 678 36.03 -39.59 14.03
C ARG A 678 36.47 -38.26 13.42
N TYR A 679 36.01 -37.98 12.21
CA TYR A 679 36.32 -36.77 11.45
C TYR A 679 35.42 -35.59 11.86
N ARG A 680 36.01 -34.40 12.02
CA ARG A 680 35.32 -33.19 12.48
C ARG A 680 34.87 -32.24 11.35
N ASN A 681 35.47 -32.34 10.17
CA ASN A 681 35.13 -31.55 8.98
C ASN A 681 35.15 -32.44 7.73
N ALA A 682 34.54 -31.94 6.64
CA ALA A 682 34.44 -32.67 5.38
C ALA A 682 35.80 -32.98 4.73
N ALA A 683 36.72 -31.99 4.74
CA ALA A 683 38.02 -32.08 4.07
C ALA A 683 38.89 -33.22 4.64
N ALA A 684 38.96 -33.35 5.96
CA ALA A 684 39.74 -34.40 6.61
C ALA A 684 39.20 -35.81 6.34
N LEU A 685 37.88 -35.95 6.20
CA LEU A 685 37.25 -37.21 5.84
C LEU A 685 37.59 -37.58 4.39
N LEU A 686 37.37 -36.66 3.44
CA LEU A 686 37.65 -36.91 2.02
C LEU A 686 39.12 -37.25 1.76
N ALA A 687 40.05 -36.55 2.43
CA ALA A 687 41.48 -36.83 2.34
C ALA A 687 41.89 -38.23 2.82
N SER A 688 41.09 -38.87 3.68
CA SER A 688 41.39 -40.22 4.20
C SER A 688 40.98 -41.37 3.29
N ILE A 689 40.26 -41.08 2.20
CA ILE A 689 39.63 -42.09 1.32
C ILE A 689 40.06 -41.90 -0.14
N SER A 690 40.71 -40.79 -0.48
CA SER A 690 41.30 -40.61 -1.80
C SER A 690 42.46 -41.59 -2.00
N PRO A 691 42.53 -42.31 -3.14
CA PRO A 691 43.78 -42.92 -3.54
C PRO A 691 44.77 -41.81 -3.95
N CYS A 692 46.06 -42.03 -3.69
CA CYS A 692 47.12 -41.30 -4.39
C CYS A 692 46.99 -41.46 -5.91
#